data_AF-A0A7C5FUQ4-F1
#
_entry.id   AF-A0A7C5FUQ4-F1
#
_cell.length_a   1.000
_cell.length_b   1.000
_cell.length_c   1.000
_cell.angle_alpha   90.00
_cell.angle_beta   90.00
_cell.angle_gamma   90.00
#
_symmetry.space_group_name_H-M   'P 1'
#
loop_
_entity.id
_entity.type
_entity.pdbx_description
1 polymer ?
#
loop_
_entity_poly.entity_id
_entity_poly.type
_entity_poly.pdbx_seq_one_letter_code
_entity_poly.pdbx_strand_id
1 'polypeptide(L)'
;MLYLVCLMFLLVAVTPSSAVTSRAPQTVSYTALSDAARASGQLARYDGAPTREAAIDLAGYHLDLTVPRTARAYDVIPISYTLTQPLGRRRAAVEAVAFEDAAKAGDTPLYDMAIPGDLDVKIEYLGSVSADFDNEHYIPLTADPKTPVSPFPPYKRDSMVRSSNVRAANAVWFKFRITNTGDTILDPEGFGASFMQPHISKLKGDGSVEWTAGTVNMFERQLSYLYPGESTEQWVNFFCPQNGGDARGLKEGDYRIDLSMLYRYYRDYNWGVNIWAGKEFAKLTMPIRVTAKGGKSPVQTSFEVTDKDDKMPGYFDRFEEFMTSFRVHRWVREDTVSRDKIYLQVAPWTEKVVVKLILTDPRQIAVAKIPIRITNETLDVKYNPGNVMVVNQGGKQMPAFVAQSMPAMRTGFQLGPYPEKHLLQQIQEMKDLGVNVLANTAGSWWAPEIGGRKGVELHSACYKYWYDVLARRLDMKLMGWCVYPPTSPAWYANAAPLLGVNEVKYSTADSTYGGHAGVDRSDPIVPEVIAAWAKYNYERWGDMWFKTSDGRVPIDIEDTWGWMRDDINIRYMTGPLSVQRFRDWAKAKYGDISQVNAAWGSQFADFSQIEPEKDQGVEGDGIDQKPVYNKPENPFHDWSPAVSDWDVFRTELRMDTYQKANEIIRRTIPGGELALRTEGANLVVPGDGTSDNMHWRHVYYSQRRDAMVFDVVKQRDVIHFYSDYTTLPYTEQEWRQAMREMVAAGVIPVFVPQFDHMRDILLNPYYGRQYQMHYGLDQPSKGMMVHCLMAAYPWWKATYEEGGAPGMIWSDYLCDGFATETTKRELKLLTAHFAAMEK
;
A
#
# COMPACT_ATOMS: atom_id res chain seq x y z
N MET A 1 -10.66 16.22 -5.76
CA MET A 1 -9.55 15.31 -5.41
C MET A 1 -9.92 13.81 -5.55
N LEU A 2 -11.02 13.44 -6.23
CA LEU A 2 -11.40 12.02 -6.43
C LEU A 2 -12.25 11.80 -7.71
N TYR A 3 -12.04 12.63 -8.74
CA TYR A 3 -12.97 12.74 -9.89
C TYR A 3 -12.54 12.02 -11.17
N LEU A 4 -11.46 11.22 -11.15
CA LEU A 4 -11.01 10.47 -12.35
C LEU A 4 -11.05 8.94 -12.22
N VAL A 5 -11.37 8.38 -11.04
CA VAL A 5 -11.31 6.91 -10.82
C VAL A 5 -12.61 6.20 -11.25
N CYS A 6 -13.73 6.91 -11.42
CA CYS A 6 -15.04 6.26 -11.59
C CYS A 6 -15.51 6.03 -13.05
N LEU A 7 -14.70 6.24 -14.10
CA LEU A 7 -15.20 6.13 -15.48
C LEU A 7 -14.47 5.17 -16.45
N MET A 8 -13.48 4.38 -16.01
CA MET A 8 -12.59 3.65 -16.94
C MET A 8 -12.36 2.15 -16.65
N PHE A 9 -13.41 1.37 -16.35
CA PHE A 9 -13.28 -0.10 -16.26
C PHE A 9 -14.30 -0.91 -17.07
N LEU A 10 -14.84 -0.35 -18.17
CA LEU A 10 -15.83 -1.03 -19.03
C LEU A 10 -15.37 -1.30 -20.47
N LEU A 11 -14.07 -1.57 -20.67
CA LEU A 11 -13.53 -2.10 -21.93
C LEU A 11 -12.94 -3.49 -21.70
N VAL A 12 -13.83 -4.49 -21.63
CA VAL A 12 -13.46 -5.88 -21.91
C VAL A 12 -13.20 -5.96 -23.41
N ALA A 13 -11.93 -5.79 -23.80
CA ALA A 13 -11.50 -6.06 -25.17
C ALA A 13 -11.53 -7.58 -25.39
N VAL A 14 -12.53 -8.06 -26.13
CA VAL A 14 -12.52 -9.40 -26.72
C VAL A 14 -11.44 -9.43 -27.80
N THR A 15 -10.23 -9.86 -27.44
CA THR A 15 -9.20 -10.16 -28.44
C THR A 15 -9.45 -11.55 -29.03
N PRO A 16 -9.56 -11.71 -30.36
CA PRO A 16 -9.69 -13.02 -30.98
C PRO A 16 -8.39 -13.81 -30.79
N SER A 17 -8.54 -15.02 -30.23
CA SER A 17 -7.48 -16.00 -30.10
C SER A 17 -6.90 -16.34 -31.48
N SER A 18 -5.69 -15.86 -31.76
CA SER A 18 -4.89 -16.36 -32.88
C SER A 18 -4.07 -17.54 -32.40
N ALA A 19 -4.14 -18.65 -33.15
CA ALA A 19 -3.48 -19.90 -32.82
C ALA A 19 -1.95 -19.72 -32.71
N VAL A 20 -1.45 -19.78 -31.48
CA VAL A 20 -0.01 -19.77 -31.17
C VAL A 20 0.54 -21.18 -31.34
N THR A 21 1.53 -21.31 -32.22
CA THR A 21 2.40 -22.49 -32.32
C THR A 21 3.06 -22.75 -30.97
N SER A 22 2.86 -23.95 -30.41
CA SER A 22 3.19 -24.31 -29.03
C SER A 22 4.71 -24.31 -28.77
N ARG A 23 5.28 -23.17 -28.39
CA ARG A 23 6.47 -23.14 -27.53
C ARG A 23 6.03 -23.43 -26.10
N ALA A 24 6.82 -24.21 -25.36
CA ALA A 24 6.59 -24.38 -23.93
C ALA A 24 6.54 -22.99 -23.26
N PRO A 25 5.60 -22.74 -22.32
CA PRO A 25 5.52 -21.45 -21.65
C PRO A 25 6.85 -21.16 -20.96
N GLN A 26 7.32 -19.92 -21.08
CA GLN A 26 8.50 -19.45 -20.35
C GLN A 26 8.12 -19.33 -18.87
N THR A 27 9.06 -19.57 -17.97
CA THR A 27 8.80 -19.45 -16.52
C THR A 27 9.84 -18.59 -15.85
N VAL A 28 9.46 -18.01 -14.71
CA VAL A 28 10.32 -17.23 -13.82
C VAL A 28 10.24 -17.79 -12.41
N SER A 29 11.33 -17.61 -11.66
CA SER A 29 11.44 -17.97 -10.26
C SER A 29 11.57 -16.70 -9.42
N TYR A 30 10.83 -16.62 -8.32
CA TYR A 30 11.01 -15.60 -7.29
C TYR A 30 11.52 -16.27 -6.01
N THR A 31 12.81 -16.07 -5.68
CA THR A 31 13.54 -16.78 -4.63
C THR A 31 14.20 -15.85 -3.61
N ALA A 32 13.61 -14.67 -3.41
CA ALA A 32 14.20 -13.59 -2.62
C ALA A 32 14.61 -14.03 -1.21
N LEU A 33 13.80 -14.87 -0.55
CA LEU A 33 14.07 -15.35 0.81
C LEU A 33 15.27 -16.30 0.86
N SER A 34 15.33 -17.29 -0.01
CA SER A 34 16.44 -18.25 -0.02
C SER A 34 17.74 -17.65 -0.54
N ASP A 35 17.68 -16.69 -1.47
CA ASP A 35 18.83 -15.89 -1.89
C ASP A 35 19.41 -15.10 -0.71
N ALA A 36 18.55 -14.42 0.06
CA ALA A 36 18.95 -13.69 1.27
C ALA A 36 19.48 -14.62 2.37
N ALA A 37 18.84 -15.77 2.59
CA ALA A 37 19.26 -16.76 3.59
C ALA A 37 20.60 -17.41 3.24
N ARG A 38 20.90 -17.57 1.94
CA ARG A 38 22.24 -18.00 1.46
C ARG A 38 23.28 -16.91 1.70
N ALA A 39 23.00 -15.68 1.27
CA ALA A 39 23.93 -14.56 1.40
C ALA A 39 24.31 -14.28 2.87
N SER A 40 23.34 -14.42 3.78
CA SER A 40 23.53 -14.25 5.22
C SER A 40 24.20 -15.43 5.93
N GLY A 41 24.36 -16.58 5.25
CA GLY A 41 24.83 -17.83 5.86
C GLY A 41 23.82 -18.49 6.80
N GLN A 42 22.57 -18.00 6.89
CA GLN A 42 21.52 -18.57 7.75
C GLN A 42 21.29 -20.06 7.46
N LEU A 43 21.31 -20.46 6.19
CA LEU A 43 21.04 -21.83 5.78
C LEU A 43 22.08 -22.85 6.27
N ALA A 44 23.32 -22.43 6.54
CA ALA A 44 24.38 -23.31 7.01
C ALA A 44 24.04 -23.99 8.35
N ARG A 45 23.15 -23.38 9.16
CA ARG A 45 22.64 -23.97 10.41
C ARG A 45 21.85 -25.26 10.18
N TYR A 46 21.25 -25.41 9.01
CA TYR A 46 20.41 -26.56 8.67
C TYR A 46 21.17 -27.69 7.98
N ASP A 47 22.45 -27.50 7.70
CA ASP A 47 23.31 -28.54 7.13
C ASP A 47 23.53 -29.66 8.16
N GLY A 48 23.03 -30.85 7.85
CA GLY A 48 23.09 -32.00 8.76
C GLY A 48 22.20 -31.89 10.01
N ALA A 49 21.31 -30.89 10.08
CA ALA A 49 20.39 -30.75 11.21
C ALA A 49 19.40 -31.93 11.26
N PRO A 50 18.97 -32.37 12.47
CA PRO A 50 17.98 -33.44 12.59
C PRO A 50 16.67 -33.10 11.88
N THR A 51 16.21 -34.01 11.02
CA THR A 51 14.97 -33.86 10.25
C THR A 51 13.88 -34.84 10.68
N ARG A 52 12.66 -34.57 10.24
CA ARG A 52 11.55 -35.52 10.20
C ARG A 52 11.30 -35.89 8.74
N GLU A 53 11.07 -37.16 8.52
CA GLU A 53 10.67 -37.70 7.21
C GLU A 53 9.14 -37.78 7.15
N ALA A 54 8.60 -37.52 5.97
CA ALA A 54 7.22 -37.82 5.63
C ALA A 54 7.15 -38.25 4.16
N ALA A 55 6.07 -38.93 3.80
CA ALA A 55 5.77 -39.28 2.43
C ALA A 55 4.33 -38.89 2.10
N ILE A 56 4.09 -38.50 0.84
CA ILE A 56 2.77 -38.23 0.30
C ILE A 56 2.59 -39.04 -0.97
N ASP A 57 1.57 -39.90 -0.98
CA ASP A 57 1.13 -40.63 -2.16
C ASP A 57 -0.16 -40.00 -2.69
N LEU A 58 -0.15 -39.63 -3.98
CA LEU A 58 -1.34 -39.06 -4.62
C LEU A 58 -1.42 -39.46 -6.08
N ALA A 59 -2.45 -40.25 -6.42
CA ALA A 59 -2.73 -40.67 -7.79
C ALA A 59 -1.49 -41.24 -8.52
N GLY A 60 -0.63 -42.00 -7.83
CA GLY A 60 0.59 -42.61 -8.38
C GLY A 60 1.82 -41.69 -8.40
N TYR A 61 1.69 -40.43 -7.98
CA TYR A 61 2.84 -39.63 -7.59
C TYR A 61 3.27 -40.04 -6.19
N HIS A 62 4.58 -40.06 -5.97
CA HIS A 62 5.18 -40.31 -4.67
C HIS A 62 6.12 -39.16 -4.32
N LEU A 63 5.93 -38.55 -3.16
CA LEU A 63 6.76 -37.47 -2.65
C LEU A 63 7.36 -37.88 -1.30
N ASP A 64 8.66 -38.15 -1.28
CA ASP A 64 9.43 -38.26 -0.04
C ASP A 64 9.97 -36.89 0.34
N LEU A 65 9.87 -36.50 1.61
CA LEU A 65 10.32 -35.18 2.05
C LEU A 65 10.95 -35.21 3.44
N THR A 66 11.84 -34.25 3.69
CA THR A 66 12.51 -34.04 4.97
C THR A 66 12.38 -32.59 5.42
N VAL A 67 11.92 -32.39 6.66
CA VAL A 67 11.78 -31.06 7.29
C VAL A 67 12.63 -31.00 8.55
N PRO A 68 13.38 -29.90 8.81
CA PRO A 68 14.08 -29.71 10.08
C PRO A 68 13.15 -29.86 11.30
N ARG A 69 13.62 -30.54 12.36
CA ARG A 69 12.86 -30.71 13.62
C ARG A 69 12.73 -29.40 14.40
N THR A 70 13.66 -28.49 14.20
CA THR A 70 13.76 -27.24 14.96
C THR A 70 14.24 -26.13 14.04
N ALA A 71 13.70 -24.94 14.22
CA ALA A 71 14.09 -23.73 13.51
C ALA A 71 14.04 -22.54 14.46
N ARG A 72 14.75 -21.46 14.14
CA ARG A 72 14.53 -20.18 14.83
C ARG A 72 13.37 -19.44 14.20
N ALA A 73 12.69 -18.62 14.99
CA ALA A 73 11.68 -17.72 14.46
C ALA A 73 12.27 -16.87 13.32
N TYR A 74 11.51 -16.71 12.24
CA TYR A 74 11.87 -15.95 11.04
C TYR A 74 13.07 -16.47 10.22
N ASP A 75 13.63 -17.64 10.56
CA ASP A 75 14.58 -18.31 9.68
C ASP A 75 13.88 -18.91 8.45
N VAL A 76 14.60 -18.93 7.33
CA VAL A 76 14.25 -19.72 6.15
C VAL A 76 14.79 -21.13 6.33
N ILE A 77 13.91 -22.13 6.28
CA ILE A 77 14.28 -23.55 6.43
C ILE A 77 14.30 -24.26 5.08
N PRO A 78 15.28 -25.15 4.81
CA PRO A 78 15.27 -26.01 3.63
C PRO A 78 14.39 -27.23 3.86
N ILE A 79 13.46 -27.49 2.93
CA ILE A 79 12.67 -28.72 2.88
C ILE A 79 13.12 -29.50 1.65
N SER A 80 13.92 -30.55 1.88
CA SER A 80 14.40 -31.39 0.78
C SER A 80 13.34 -32.42 0.42
N TYR A 81 13.15 -32.69 -0.86
CA TYR A 81 12.20 -33.70 -1.31
C TYR A 81 12.66 -34.45 -2.56
N THR A 82 12.09 -35.64 -2.74
CA THR A 82 12.18 -36.44 -3.96
C THR A 82 10.76 -36.67 -4.47
N LEU A 83 10.45 -36.15 -5.66
CA LEU A 83 9.18 -36.35 -6.34
C LEU A 83 9.35 -37.38 -7.45
N THR A 84 8.61 -38.48 -7.37
CA THR A 84 8.48 -39.46 -8.45
C THR A 84 7.21 -39.17 -9.24
N GLN A 85 7.38 -38.74 -10.49
CA GLN A 85 6.31 -38.44 -11.43
C GLN A 85 6.16 -39.61 -12.42
N PRO A 86 4.99 -40.26 -12.48
CA PRO A 86 4.76 -41.32 -13.46
C PRO A 86 4.64 -40.80 -14.90
N LEU A 87 4.92 -41.67 -15.88
CA LEU A 87 4.87 -41.43 -17.31
C LEU A 87 3.54 -40.80 -17.74
N GLY A 88 3.63 -39.77 -18.59
CA GLY A 88 2.48 -39.14 -19.24
C GLY A 88 1.62 -38.29 -18.30
N ARG A 89 2.07 -38.07 -17.05
CA ARG A 89 1.25 -37.44 -16.03
C ARG A 89 1.45 -35.93 -15.89
N ARG A 90 0.37 -35.30 -15.44
CA ARG A 90 0.07 -33.86 -15.39
C ARG A 90 1.07 -33.01 -14.60
N ARG A 91 0.83 -31.71 -14.59
CA ARG A 91 1.56 -30.77 -13.73
C ARG A 91 1.32 -31.11 -12.26
N ALA A 92 2.36 -30.91 -11.46
CA ALA A 92 2.31 -31.08 -10.02
C ALA A 92 2.94 -29.85 -9.35
N ALA A 93 2.47 -29.50 -8.17
CA ALA A 93 3.14 -28.54 -7.30
C ALA A 93 3.49 -29.20 -5.97
N VAL A 94 4.67 -28.86 -5.46
CA VAL A 94 5.04 -29.09 -4.08
C VAL A 94 5.04 -27.74 -3.39
N GLU A 95 4.14 -27.56 -2.45
CA GLU A 95 3.93 -26.33 -1.69
C GLU A 95 4.19 -26.58 -0.22
N ALA A 96 4.75 -25.61 0.49
CA ALA A 96 4.88 -25.65 1.94
C ALA A 96 4.37 -24.36 2.56
N VAL A 97 3.59 -24.52 3.62
CA VAL A 97 3.00 -23.41 4.38
C VAL A 97 3.24 -23.55 5.89
N ALA A 98 3.31 -22.40 6.56
CA ALA A 98 3.55 -22.26 8.00
C ALA A 98 2.48 -21.45 8.75
N PHE A 99 1.40 -21.04 8.06
CA PHE A 99 0.32 -20.21 8.63
C PHE A 99 -0.93 -20.99 9.04
N GLU A 100 -1.12 -22.23 8.55
CA GLU A 100 -2.34 -23.00 8.79
C GLU A 100 -2.61 -23.24 10.29
N ASP A 101 -3.77 -22.79 10.76
CA ASP A 101 -4.25 -23.02 12.10
C ASP A 101 -4.77 -24.46 12.22
N ALA A 102 -4.10 -25.28 13.03
CA ALA A 102 -4.44 -26.68 13.19
C ALA A 102 -5.86 -26.92 13.72
N ALA A 103 -6.40 -26.00 14.54
CA ALA A 103 -7.75 -26.13 15.10
C ALA A 103 -8.82 -25.85 14.04
N LYS A 104 -8.54 -24.93 13.11
CA LYS A 104 -9.46 -24.59 12.02
C LYS A 104 -9.36 -25.54 10.82
N ALA A 105 -8.13 -25.93 10.44
CA ALA A 105 -7.90 -26.80 9.29
C ALA A 105 -8.33 -28.26 9.53
N GLY A 106 -8.27 -28.73 10.79
CA GLY A 106 -8.57 -30.12 11.14
C GLY A 106 -7.66 -31.12 10.40
N ASP A 107 -8.21 -32.25 9.95
CA ASP A 107 -7.49 -33.27 9.17
C ASP A 107 -7.69 -33.13 7.65
N THR A 108 -8.61 -32.26 7.21
CA THR A 108 -8.91 -32.05 5.80
C THR A 108 -7.71 -31.39 5.09
N PRO A 109 -7.27 -31.91 3.94
CA PRO A 109 -6.37 -31.21 3.03
C PRO A 109 -7.01 -29.92 2.50
N LEU A 110 -6.36 -28.79 2.67
CA LEU A 110 -6.86 -27.48 2.20
C LEU A 110 -5.90 -26.83 1.21
N TYR A 111 -6.47 -26.16 0.21
CA TYR A 111 -5.72 -25.25 -0.65
C TYR A 111 -5.61 -23.87 0.01
N ASP A 112 -4.76 -23.02 -0.52
CA ASP A 112 -4.67 -21.61 -0.15
C ASP A 112 -4.60 -20.71 -1.40
N MET A 113 -4.49 -19.41 -1.19
CA MET A 113 -4.56 -18.44 -2.30
C MET A 113 -3.33 -18.45 -3.22
N ALA A 114 -2.21 -19.08 -2.85
CA ALA A 114 -1.02 -19.17 -3.72
C ALA A 114 -1.21 -20.24 -4.81
N ILE A 115 -1.80 -21.38 -4.47
CA ILE A 115 -2.24 -22.40 -5.42
C ILE A 115 -3.72 -22.78 -5.14
N PRO A 116 -4.68 -21.97 -5.63
CA PRO A 116 -6.08 -22.13 -5.29
C PRO A 116 -6.70 -23.44 -5.81
N GLY A 117 -7.58 -23.98 -4.97
CA GLY A 117 -8.50 -25.05 -5.32
C GLY A 117 -9.82 -24.52 -5.88
N ASP A 118 -10.92 -25.08 -5.39
CA ASP A 118 -12.26 -24.61 -5.66
C ASP A 118 -12.53 -23.36 -4.80
N LEU A 119 -12.39 -22.20 -5.43
CA LEU A 119 -12.84 -20.92 -4.89
C LEU A 119 -14.36 -20.85 -5.00
N ASP A 120 -15.05 -21.04 -3.89
CA ASP A 120 -16.50 -20.91 -3.82
C ASP A 120 -16.94 -20.20 -2.53
N VAL A 121 -17.99 -19.41 -2.65
CA VAL A 121 -18.53 -18.64 -1.54
C VAL A 121 -20.05 -18.59 -1.60
N LYS A 122 -20.68 -18.31 -0.47
CA LYS A 122 -22.07 -17.88 -0.40
C LYS A 122 -22.13 -16.44 0.06
N ILE A 123 -22.85 -15.59 -0.68
CA ILE A 123 -23.05 -14.17 -0.33
C ILE A 123 -24.53 -13.93 0.01
N GLU A 124 -24.81 -13.43 1.21
CA GLU A 124 -26.16 -13.20 1.72
C GLU A 124 -26.39 -11.71 2.03
N TYR A 125 -27.42 -11.10 1.44
CA TYR A 125 -27.84 -9.75 1.82
C TYR A 125 -28.61 -9.75 3.14
N LEU A 126 -28.06 -9.06 4.14
CA LEU A 126 -28.61 -8.96 5.49
C LEU A 126 -29.56 -7.77 5.65
N GLY A 127 -29.36 -6.70 4.89
CA GLY A 127 -30.21 -5.50 4.91
C GLY A 127 -29.44 -4.20 4.66
N SER A 128 -30.15 -3.07 4.73
CA SER A 128 -29.57 -1.74 4.55
C SER A 128 -29.96 -0.77 5.67
N VAL A 129 -29.16 0.28 5.83
CA VAL A 129 -29.42 1.42 6.71
C VAL A 129 -29.37 2.69 5.86
N SER A 130 -30.40 3.53 5.98
CA SER A 130 -30.44 4.86 5.36
C SER A 130 -30.24 5.92 6.44
N ALA A 131 -29.62 7.05 6.08
CA ALA A 131 -29.43 8.16 7.00
C ALA A 131 -29.49 9.52 6.30
N ASP A 132 -30.00 10.51 7.02
CA ASP A 132 -30.08 11.90 6.57
C ASP A 132 -29.16 12.80 7.42
N PHE A 133 -28.51 13.75 6.77
CA PHE A 133 -27.53 14.62 7.39
C PHE A 133 -28.17 15.59 8.37
N ASP A 134 -27.56 15.75 9.54
CA ASP A 134 -28.03 16.67 10.58
C ASP A 134 -27.38 18.05 10.42
N ASN A 135 -27.76 18.75 9.36
CA ASN A 135 -27.23 20.09 9.05
C ASN A 135 -27.55 21.13 10.12
N GLU A 136 -28.60 20.93 10.92
CA GLU A 136 -29.04 21.84 11.97
C GLU A 136 -28.05 21.87 13.14
N HIS A 137 -27.50 20.71 13.51
CA HIS A 137 -26.61 20.56 14.65
C HIS A 137 -25.13 20.43 14.27
N TYR A 138 -24.81 20.41 12.96
CA TYR A 138 -23.44 20.31 12.50
C TYR A 138 -22.63 21.57 12.81
N ILE A 139 -21.46 21.39 13.41
CA ILE A 139 -20.55 22.51 13.75
C ILE A 139 -19.33 22.45 12.81
N PRO A 140 -19.28 23.31 11.76
CA PRO A 140 -18.13 23.41 10.87
C PRO A 140 -16.95 24.08 11.60
N LEU A 141 -15.72 23.69 11.27
CA LEU A 141 -14.52 24.40 11.73
C LEU A 141 -14.48 25.82 11.18
N THR A 142 -13.83 26.69 11.92
CA THR A 142 -13.55 28.08 11.50
C THR A 142 -12.06 28.35 11.62
N ALA A 143 -11.64 29.56 11.23
CA ALA A 143 -10.28 30.03 11.46
C ALA A 143 -9.91 30.10 12.96
N ASP A 144 -10.89 30.09 13.87
CA ASP A 144 -10.63 29.88 15.30
C ASP A 144 -10.41 28.38 15.59
N PRO A 145 -9.19 27.96 15.95
CA PRO A 145 -8.89 26.56 16.26
C PRO A 145 -9.67 26.03 17.48
N LYS A 146 -10.28 26.90 18.29
CA LYS A 146 -11.11 26.54 19.46
C LYS A 146 -12.57 26.26 19.11
N THR A 147 -12.92 26.22 17.82
CA THR A 147 -14.26 25.84 17.37
C THR A 147 -14.70 24.52 18.04
N PRO A 148 -15.91 24.44 18.64
CA PRO A 148 -16.37 23.24 19.32
C PRO A 148 -16.42 22.02 18.40
N VAL A 149 -16.29 20.83 18.99
CA VAL A 149 -16.42 19.56 18.26
C VAL A 149 -17.89 19.36 17.86
N SER A 150 -18.12 19.02 16.59
CA SER A 150 -19.46 18.70 16.09
C SER A 150 -20.00 17.42 16.74
N PRO A 151 -21.32 17.31 16.95
CA PRO A 151 -21.97 16.04 17.25
C PRO A 151 -21.58 14.95 16.24
N PHE A 152 -21.40 13.72 16.72
CA PHE A 152 -20.96 12.58 15.91
C PHE A 152 -21.78 11.31 16.25
N PRO A 153 -22.27 10.56 15.24
CA PRO A 153 -22.17 10.85 13.80
C PRO A 153 -23.05 12.06 13.39
N PRO A 154 -22.71 12.78 12.30
CA PRO A 154 -23.42 13.99 11.88
C PRO A 154 -24.70 13.68 11.08
N TYR A 155 -25.42 12.62 11.44
CA TYR A 155 -26.61 12.16 10.72
C TYR A 155 -27.55 11.34 11.59
N LYS A 156 -28.83 11.32 11.20
CA LYS A 156 -29.89 10.51 11.81
C LYS A 156 -30.10 9.25 10.99
N ARG A 157 -29.99 8.09 11.63
CA ARG A 157 -30.09 6.77 10.98
C ARG A 157 -31.47 6.17 11.16
N ASP A 158 -31.91 5.45 10.15
CA ASP A 158 -33.02 4.53 10.28
C ASP A 158 -32.61 3.22 10.95
N SER A 159 -33.59 2.41 11.31
CA SER A 159 -33.35 1.01 11.67
C SER A 159 -32.89 0.21 10.45
N MET A 160 -32.11 -0.85 10.66
CA MET A 160 -31.71 -1.76 9.59
C MET A 160 -32.93 -2.51 9.04
N VAL A 161 -33.09 -2.52 7.71
CA VAL A 161 -34.22 -3.18 7.04
C VAL A 161 -33.70 -4.11 5.94
N ARG A 162 -34.19 -5.35 5.93
CA ARG A 162 -33.98 -6.30 4.84
C ARG A 162 -35.10 -6.17 3.81
N SER A 163 -34.84 -5.41 2.75
CA SER A 163 -35.80 -5.12 1.67
C SER A 163 -35.08 -4.80 0.37
N SER A 164 -35.69 -5.15 -0.76
CA SER A 164 -35.29 -4.66 -2.10
C SER A 164 -35.79 -3.26 -2.40
N ASN A 165 -36.78 -2.76 -1.64
CA ASN A 165 -37.21 -1.36 -1.66
C ASN A 165 -36.46 -0.58 -0.56
N VAL A 166 -35.53 0.27 -0.98
CA VAL A 166 -34.62 1.06 -0.12
C VAL A 166 -35.10 2.51 -0.09
N ARG A 167 -34.90 3.20 1.03
CA ARG A 167 -35.30 4.61 1.14
C ARG A 167 -34.27 5.52 0.47
N ALA A 168 -34.74 6.55 -0.24
CA ALA A 168 -33.89 7.66 -0.67
C ALA A 168 -33.39 8.45 0.55
N ALA A 169 -32.08 8.69 0.64
CA ALA A 169 -31.44 9.34 1.79
C ALA A 169 -30.11 9.98 1.41
N ASN A 170 -29.52 10.81 2.29
CA ASN A 170 -28.19 11.41 2.06
C ASN A 170 -27.06 10.39 2.13
N ALA A 171 -27.23 9.28 2.85
CA ALA A 171 -26.30 8.17 2.90
C ALA A 171 -27.03 6.82 3.02
N VAL A 172 -26.52 5.79 2.33
CA VAL A 172 -27.07 4.42 2.38
C VAL A 172 -25.95 3.39 2.51
N TRP A 173 -26.09 2.46 3.45
CA TRP A 173 -25.18 1.33 3.65
C TRP A 173 -25.90 0.01 3.46
N PHE A 174 -25.24 -0.95 2.83
CA PHE A 174 -25.74 -2.31 2.61
C PHE A 174 -24.87 -3.30 3.37
N LYS A 175 -25.46 -4.30 4.02
CA LYS A 175 -24.73 -5.32 4.76
C LYS A 175 -24.85 -6.67 4.09
N PHE A 176 -23.72 -7.35 3.95
CA PHE A 176 -23.63 -8.70 3.38
C PHE A 176 -22.90 -9.63 4.34
N ARG A 177 -23.25 -10.91 4.29
CA ARG A 177 -22.47 -12.00 4.88
C ARG A 177 -21.81 -12.78 3.76
N ILE A 178 -20.54 -13.09 3.92
CA ILE A 178 -19.76 -13.93 3.01
C ILE A 178 -19.38 -15.19 3.79
N THR A 179 -19.69 -16.36 3.25
CA THR A 179 -19.29 -17.66 3.81
C THR A 179 -18.40 -18.36 2.81
N ASN A 180 -17.24 -18.85 3.26
CA ASN A 180 -16.39 -19.70 2.42
C ASN A 180 -17.04 -21.09 2.30
N THR A 181 -17.42 -21.49 1.09
CA THR A 181 -18.04 -22.80 0.81
C THR A 181 -17.15 -23.71 -0.02
N GLY A 182 -16.00 -23.21 -0.47
CA GLY A 182 -14.99 -23.95 -1.22
C GLY A 182 -14.06 -24.78 -0.33
N ASP A 183 -12.94 -25.20 -0.91
CA ASP A 183 -11.88 -25.99 -0.24
C ASP A 183 -10.56 -25.21 -0.07
N THR A 184 -10.59 -23.92 -0.40
CA THR A 184 -9.44 -23.01 -0.35
C THR A 184 -9.59 -22.06 0.82
N ILE A 185 -8.54 -21.88 1.63
CA ILE A 185 -8.49 -20.85 2.66
C ILE A 185 -8.43 -19.49 1.95
N LEU A 186 -9.39 -18.61 2.24
CA LEU A 186 -9.39 -17.26 1.70
C LEU A 186 -8.62 -16.35 2.66
N ASP A 187 -7.56 -15.73 2.19
CA ASP A 187 -6.77 -14.76 2.94
C ASP A 187 -6.66 -13.42 2.18
N PRO A 188 -6.32 -12.32 2.87
CA PRO A 188 -6.22 -11.00 2.27
C PRO A 188 -4.79 -10.57 1.96
N GLU A 189 -3.77 -11.45 1.99
CA GLU A 189 -2.37 -11.02 2.04
C GLU A 189 -1.41 -11.90 1.22
N GLY A 190 -0.34 -11.30 0.73
CA GLY A 190 0.75 -11.99 0.02
C GLY A 190 0.55 -12.12 -1.48
N PHE A 191 1.16 -13.17 -2.02
CA PHE A 191 1.09 -13.58 -3.43
C PHE A 191 -0.33 -13.97 -3.79
N GLY A 192 -0.91 -14.86 -2.99
CA GLY A 192 -2.35 -15.06 -2.98
C GLY A 192 -3.05 -13.83 -2.41
N ALA A 193 -4.29 -13.56 -2.85
CA ALA A 193 -5.18 -12.66 -2.11
C ALA A 193 -6.59 -12.82 -2.62
N SER A 194 -7.58 -12.69 -1.73
CA SER A 194 -8.99 -12.57 -2.07
C SER A 194 -9.59 -11.27 -1.54
N PHE A 195 -10.52 -10.68 -2.29
CA PHE A 195 -11.18 -9.43 -1.93
C PHE A 195 -12.49 -9.25 -2.69
N MET A 196 -13.36 -8.36 -2.20
CA MET A 196 -14.64 -8.05 -2.84
C MET A 196 -14.57 -6.70 -3.56
N GLN A 197 -15.15 -6.61 -4.76
CA GLN A 197 -15.31 -5.35 -5.50
C GLN A 197 -16.80 -5.04 -5.71
N PRO A 198 -17.37 -4.11 -4.90
CA PRO A 198 -18.77 -3.72 -5.03
C PRO A 198 -18.99 -2.65 -6.09
N HIS A 199 -20.03 -2.83 -6.90
CA HIS A 199 -20.54 -1.81 -7.83
C HIS A 199 -22.04 -1.60 -7.66
N ILE A 200 -22.49 -0.39 -7.98
CA ILE A 200 -23.90 -0.07 -8.15
C ILE A 200 -24.14 0.59 -9.50
N SER A 201 -25.16 0.15 -10.21
CA SER A 201 -25.61 0.75 -11.47
C SER A 201 -27.02 1.31 -11.31
N LYS A 202 -27.23 2.55 -11.76
CA LYS A 202 -28.57 3.10 -11.94
C LYS A 202 -29.12 2.67 -13.29
N LEU A 203 -30.40 2.31 -13.33
CA LEU A 203 -31.06 1.81 -14.53
C LEU A 203 -32.05 2.84 -15.08
N LYS A 204 -32.17 2.87 -16.41
CA LYS A 204 -33.22 3.59 -17.13
C LYS A 204 -34.51 2.74 -17.16
N GLY A 205 -35.62 3.35 -17.60
CA GLY A 205 -36.92 2.68 -17.69
C GLY A 205 -36.96 1.47 -18.64
N ASP A 206 -35.99 1.35 -19.56
CA ASP A 206 -35.81 0.20 -20.46
C ASP A 206 -34.88 -0.89 -19.89
N GLY A 207 -34.34 -0.70 -18.68
CA GLY A 207 -33.40 -1.60 -18.02
C GLY A 207 -31.92 -1.39 -18.39
N SER A 208 -31.60 -0.47 -19.30
CA SER A 208 -30.21 -0.13 -19.63
C SER A 208 -29.53 0.68 -18.53
N VAL A 209 -28.20 0.58 -18.43
CA VAL A 209 -27.41 1.31 -17.42
C VAL A 209 -27.36 2.80 -17.77
N GLU A 210 -27.74 3.66 -16.82
CA GLU A 210 -27.59 5.11 -16.89
C GLU A 210 -26.17 5.53 -16.46
N TRP A 211 -25.73 5.04 -15.31
CA TRP A 211 -24.38 5.23 -14.79
C TRP A 211 -24.02 4.12 -13.79
N THR A 212 -22.73 3.97 -13.52
CA THR A 212 -22.17 3.05 -12.51
C THR A 212 -21.29 3.80 -11.52
N ALA A 213 -21.26 3.32 -10.29
CA ALA A 213 -20.43 3.81 -9.20
C ALA A 213 -19.84 2.64 -8.40
N GLY A 214 -18.74 2.89 -7.69
CA GLY A 214 -18.08 1.94 -6.79
C GLY A 214 -17.97 2.48 -5.36
N THR A 215 -17.23 1.80 -4.50
CA THR A 215 -16.89 2.30 -3.15
C THR A 215 -15.64 3.19 -3.20
N VAL A 216 -15.38 3.99 -2.16
CA VAL A 216 -14.14 4.78 -2.07
C VAL A 216 -12.90 3.92 -1.80
N ASN A 217 -13.09 2.77 -1.18
CA ASN A 217 -12.02 1.82 -0.94
C ASN A 217 -11.70 0.98 -2.18
N MET A 218 -12.59 0.99 -3.20
CA MET A 218 -12.56 0.18 -4.42
C MET A 218 -12.69 -1.32 -4.15
N PHE A 219 -11.90 -1.83 -3.22
CA PHE A 219 -11.91 -3.19 -2.73
C PHE A 219 -12.26 -3.23 -1.25
N GLU A 220 -13.14 -4.15 -0.91
CA GLU A 220 -13.57 -4.45 0.45
C GLU A 220 -12.83 -5.70 0.92
N ARG A 221 -12.05 -5.56 1.99
CA ARG A 221 -11.05 -6.54 2.45
C ARG A 221 -11.55 -7.38 3.64
N GLN A 222 -11.20 -8.67 3.68
CA GLN A 222 -11.42 -9.53 4.86
C GLN A 222 -10.10 -9.64 5.64
N LEU A 223 -9.93 -8.90 6.74
CA LEU A 223 -8.62 -8.75 7.43
C LEU A 223 -8.13 -9.99 8.22
N SER A 224 -8.78 -11.13 8.05
CA SER A 224 -8.48 -12.39 8.73
C SER A 224 -8.70 -13.55 7.76
N TYR A 225 -8.02 -14.66 8.03
CA TYR A 225 -8.18 -15.88 7.25
C TYR A 225 -9.59 -16.44 7.42
N LEU A 226 -10.25 -16.73 6.30
CA LEU A 226 -11.59 -17.31 6.26
C LEU A 226 -11.49 -18.76 5.78
N TYR A 227 -11.49 -19.69 6.73
CA TYR A 227 -11.42 -21.13 6.45
C TYR A 227 -12.76 -21.64 5.88
N PRO A 228 -12.76 -22.76 5.14
CA PRO A 228 -13.99 -23.40 4.69
C PRO A 228 -15.02 -23.57 5.81
N GLY A 229 -16.24 -23.08 5.58
CA GLY A 229 -17.34 -23.07 6.55
C GLY A 229 -17.42 -21.83 7.44
N GLU A 230 -16.38 -21.00 7.50
CA GLU A 230 -16.40 -19.74 8.26
C GLU A 230 -17.14 -18.62 7.49
N SER A 231 -17.64 -17.63 8.24
CA SER A 231 -18.33 -16.47 7.69
C SER A 231 -17.79 -15.15 8.23
N THR A 232 -17.88 -14.09 7.41
CA THR A 232 -17.66 -12.71 7.82
C THR A 232 -18.79 -11.79 7.34
N GLU A 233 -18.97 -10.65 7.99
CA GLU A 233 -19.97 -9.66 7.61
C GLU A 233 -19.32 -8.33 7.22
N GLN A 234 -19.79 -7.73 6.14
CA GLN A 234 -19.22 -6.52 5.58
C GLN A 234 -20.29 -5.49 5.23
N TRP A 235 -20.01 -4.23 5.53
CA TRP A 235 -20.80 -3.10 5.06
C TRP A 235 -20.23 -2.55 3.76
N VAL A 236 -21.11 -2.06 2.91
CA VAL A 236 -20.78 -1.42 1.64
C VAL A 236 -21.51 -0.09 1.55
N ASN A 237 -20.77 0.98 1.23
CA ASN A 237 -21.30 2.29 0.85
C ASN A 237 -20.72 2.72 -0.49
N PHE A 238 -21.58 3.22 -1.37
CA PHE A 238 -21.20 3.65 -2.71
C PHE A 238 -20.94 5.15 -2.75
N PHE A 239 -19.94 5.55 -3.54
CA PHE A 239 -19.67 6.94 -3.90
C PHE A 239 -20.19 7.23 -5.29
N CYS A 240 -21.34 7.90 -5.36
CA CYS A 240 -22.10 8.23 -6.57
C CYS A 240 -21.94 9.72 -6.90
N PRO A 241 -20.82 10.17 -7.50
CA PRO A 241 -20.58 11.58 -7.79
C PRO A 241 -21.65 12.22 -8.70
N GLN A 242 -22.37 11.41 -9.47
CA GLN A 242 -23.50 11.84 -10.30
C GLN A 242 -24.67 12.41 -9.48
N ASN A 243 -24.73 12.10 -8.17
CA ASN A 243 -25.72 12.64 -7.25
C ASN A 243 -25.34 14.00 -6.63
N GLY A 244 -24.20 14.59 -7.03
CA GLY A 244 -23.74 15.89 -6.54
C GLY A 244 -23.38 15.86 -5.05
N GLY A 245 -23.89 16.81 -4.26
CA GLY A 245 -23.61 16.91 -2.82
C GLY A 245 -24.04 15.68 -1.99
N ASP A 246 -24.97 14.86 -2.49
CA ASP A 246 -25.45 13.64 -1.85
C ASP A 246 -24.73 12.38 -2.38
N ALA A 247 -23.43 12.49 -2.69
CA ALA A 247 -22.68 11.42 -3.34
C ALA A 247 -22.57 10.12 -2.51
N ARG A 248 -23.06 10.07 -1.27
CA ARG A 248 -23.08 8.85 -0.43
C ARG A 248 -24.45 8.18 -0.35
N GLY A 249 -25.47 8.85 -0.87
CA GLY A 249 -26.85 8.43 -0.85
C GLY A 249 -27.34 7.96 -2.22
N LEU A 250 -28.61 7.57 -2.27
CA LEU A 250 -29.28 7.17 -3.50
C LEU A 250 -30.55 8.00 -3.70
N LYS A 251 -30.78 8.42 -4.95
CA LYS A 251 -32.01 9.09 -5.38
C LYS A 251 -33.03 8.05 -5.86
N GLU A 252 -34.30 8.42 -5.94
CA GLU A 252 -35.34 7.52 -6.44
C GLU A 252 -35.01 6.95 -7.83
N GLY A 253 -35.38 5.69 -8.04
CA GLY A 253 -35.12 4.97 -9.29
C GLY A 253 -34.83 3.49 -9.06
N ASP A 254 -34.63 2.79 -10.17
CA ASP A 254 -34.25 1.38 -10.17
C ASP A 254 -32.72 1.26 -10.27
N TYR A 255 -32.16 0.36 -9.48
CA TYR A 255 -30.71 0.13 -9.40
C TYR A 255 -30.39 -1.36 -9.37
N ARG A 256 -29.13 -1.68 -9.62
CA ARG A 256 -28.56 -3.01 -9.47
C ARG A 256 -27.27 -2.92 -8.68
N ILE A 257 -27.12 -3.75 -7.65
CA ILE A 257 -25.87 -3.94 -6.93
C ILE A 257 -25.21 -5.22 -7.45
N ASP A 258 -23.94 -5.11 -7.82
CA ASP A 258 -23.08 -6.21 -8.23
C ASP A 258 -21.95 -6.35 -7.20
N LEU A 259 -21.79 -7.53 -6.60
CA LEU A 259 -20.66 -7.85 -5.71
C LEU A 259 -19.81 -8.93 -6.37
N SER A 260 -18.63 -8.55 -6.81
CA SER A 260 -17.66 -9.45 -7.44
C SER A 260 -16.61 -9.87 -6.43
N MET A 261 -16.45 -11.17 -6.21
CA MET A 261 -15.32 -11.72 -5.45
C MET A 261 -14.17 -11.99 -6.40
N LEU A 262 -13.01 -11.45 -6.06
CA LEU A 262 -11.81 -11.43 -6.88
C LEU A 262 -10.68 -12.16 -6.19
N TYR A 263 -9.77 -12.72 -6.98
CA TYR A 263 -8.50 -13.26 -6.49
C TYR A 263 -7.32 -12.85 -7.37
N ARG A 264 -6.11 -12.84 -6.81
CA ARG A 264 -4.88 -12.64 -7.60
C ARG A 264 -4.64 -13.84 -8.50
N TYR A 265 -4.61 -13.60 -9.80
CA TYR A 265 -4.54 -14.65 -10.83
C TYR A 265 -3.12 -14.76 -11.37
N TYR A 266 -2.48 -15.94 -11.32
CA TYR A 266 -1.10 -16.16 -11.81
C TYR A 266 -0.98 -17.30 -12.83
N ARG A 267 -2.10 -17.76 -13.38
CA ARG A 267 -2.09 -18.78 -14.42
C ARG A 267 -1.48 -18.24 -15.72
N ASP A 268 -1.92 -17.06 -16.15
CA ASP A 268 -1.37 -16.36 -17.31
C ASP A 268 -0.96 -14.94 -16.93
N TYR A 269 0.04 -14.42 -17.65
CA TYR A 269 0.50 -13.06 -17.44
C TYR A 269 -0.44 -12.06 -18.12
N ASN A 270 -1.13 -11.26 -17.31
CA ASN A 270 -1.91 -10.10 -17.68
C ASN A 270 -1.64 -8.99 -16.67
N TRP A 271 -0.85 -8.00 -17.08
CA TRP A 271 -0.36 -6.92 -16.22
C TRP A 271 -1.46 -6.28 -15.34
N GLY A 272 -2.60 -5.87 -15.92
CA GLY A 272 -3.66 -5.21 -15.16
C GLY A 272 -4.39 -6.14 -14.16
N VAL A 273 -4.59 -7.40 -14.54
CA VAL A 273 -5.21 -8.42 -13.67
C VAL A 273 -4.26 -8.86 -12.56
N ASN A 274 -2.99 -9.12 -12.88
CA ASN A 274 -2.01 -9.58 -11.90
C ASN A 274 -1.73 -8.50 -10.83
N ILE A 275 -1.73 -7.21 -11.21
CA ILE A 275 -1.32 -6.11 -10.32
C ILE A 275 -2.49 -5.44 -9.61
N TRP A 276 -3.59 -5.15 -10.30
CA TRP A 276 -4.63 -4.28 -9.74
C TRP A 276 -5.97 -4.97 -9.53
N ALA A 277 -6.52 -5.58 -10.57
CA ALA A 277 -7.91 -6.03 -10.54
C ALA A 277 -8.09 -7.40 -9.87
N GLY A 278 -7.22 -8.38 -10.15
CA GLY A 278 -7.54 -9.78 -9.91
C GLY A 278 -8.54 -10.34 -10.94
N LYS A 279 -8.85 -11.64 -10.84
CA LYS A 279 -9.84 -12.35 -11.66
C LYS A 279 -11.08 -12.62 -10.80
N GLU A 280 -12.26 -12.38 -11.37
CA GLU A 280 -13.53 -12.70 -10.70
C GLU A 280 -13.73 -14.21 -10.62
N PHE A 281 -14.11 -14.72 -9.45
CA PHE A 281 -14.46 -16.13 -9.26
C PHE A 281 -15.90 -16.36 -8.82
N ALA A 282 -16.55 -15.34 -8.24
CA ALA A 282 -17.96 -15.39 -7.89
C ALA A 282 -18.60 -14.02 -7.98
N LYS A 283 -19.91 -13.99 -8.27
CA LYS A 283 -20.68 -12.75 -8.39
C LYS A 283 -22.08 -12.88 -7.82
N LEU A 284 -22.45 -11.93 -6.96
CA LEU A 284 -23.84 -11.69 -6.55
C LEU A 284 -24.40 -10.50 -7.33
N THR A 285 -25.61 -10.63 -7.87
CA THR A 285 -26.37 -9.51 -8.47
C THR A 285 -27.68 -9.34 -7.70
N MET A 286 -27.98 -8.10 -7.30
CA MET A 286 -29.17 -7.76 -6.52
C MET A 286 -29.87 -6.51 -7.10
N PRO A 287 -31.03 -6.64 -7.76
CA PRO A 287 -31.86 -5.49 -8.10
C PRO A 287 -32.44 -4.84 -6.83
N ILE A 288 -32.44 -3.52 -6.79
CA ILE A 288 -33.10 -2.73 -5.75
C ILE A 288 -33.89 -1.60 -6.39
N ARG A 289 -34.92 -1.13 -5.68
CA ARG A 289 -35.67 0.06 -6.03
C ARG A 289 -35.58 1.07 -4.91
N VAL A 290 -35.17 2.28 -5.24
CA VAL A 290 -35.08 3.38 -4.27
C VAL A 290 -36.36 4.20 -4.35
N THR A 291 -37.03 4.40 -3.22
CA THR A 291 -38.29 5.16 -3.10
C THR A 291 -38.22 6.15 -1.94
N ALA A 292 -39.09 7.17 -1.93
CA ALA A 292 -39.14 8.16 -0.85
C ALA A 292 -39.26 7.56 0.57
N LYS A 293 -39.96 6.42 0.73
CA LYS A 293 -40.27 5.82 2.04
C LYS A 293 -39.59 4.47 2.31
N GLY A 294 -38.91 3.89 1.32
CA GLY A 294 -38.48 2.49 1.38
C GLY A 294 -39.64 1.51 1.40
N GLY A 295 -39.42 0.28 1.87
CA GLY A 295 -40.47 -0.74 1.98
C GLY A 295 -40.03 -2.04 2.67
N LYS A 296 -40.85 -3.08 2.53
CA LYS A 296 -40.60 -4.45 3.04
C LYS A 296 -40.71 -5.49 1.93
N SER A 297 -40.17 -5.17 0.76
CA SER A 297 -40.29 -6.03 -0.42
C SER A 297 -39.29 -7.20 -0.32
N PRO A 298 -39.67 -8.41 -0.77
CA PRO A 298 -38.74 -9.54 -0.83
C PRO A 298 -37.49 -9.19 -1.64
N VAL A 299 -36.35 -9.68 -1.16
CA VAL A 299 -35.06 -9.51 -1.85
C VAL A 299 -34.91 -10.67 -2.84
N GLN A 300 -34.64 -10.33 -4.10
CA GLN A 300 -34.25 -11.30 -5.12
C GLN A 300 -32.77 -11.09 -5.42
N THR A 301 -32.00 -12.18 -5.48
CA THR A 301 -30.59 -12.17 -5.84
C THR A 301 -30.30 -13.29 -6.83
N SER A 302 -29.42 -13.05 -7.78
CA SER A 302 -28.76 -14.12 -8.53
C SER A 302 -27.32 -14.24 -8.09
N PHE A 303 -26.83 -15.47 -8.02
CA PHE A 303 -25.46 -15.79 -7.65
C PHE A 303 -24.86 -16.73 -8.69
N GLU A 304 -23.62 -16.49 -9.06
CA GLU A 304 -22.88 -17.27 -10.04
C GLU A 304 -21.44 -17.47 -9.58
N VAL A 305 -20.94 -18.70 -9.72
CA VAL A 305 -19.49 -19.00 -9.66
C VAL A 305 -18.95 -18.85 -11.07
N THR A 306 -18.14 -17.82 -11.29
CA THR A 306 -17.74 -17.35 -12.62
C THR A 306 -16.42 -17.92 -13.11
N ASP A 307 -15.57 -18.46 -12.21
CA ASP A 307 -14.29 -19.06 -12.59
C ASP A 307 -14.11 -20.49 -12.05
N LYS A 308 -14.26 -21.46 -12.95
CA LYS A 308 -14.06 -22.89 -12.68
C LYS A 308 -12.75 -23.42 -13.27
N ASP A 309 -11.91 -22.54 -13.82
CA ASP A 309 -10.67 -22.93 -14.48
C ASP A 309 -9.64 -23.45 -13.48
N ASP A 310 -8.60 -24.10 -14.03
CA ASP A 310 -7.38 -24.41 -13.29
C ASP A 310 -6.63 -23.13 -12.91
N LYS A 311 -6.25 -23.02 -11.63
CA LYS A 311 -5.68 -21.83 -11.01
C LYS A 311 -4.20 -21.99 -10.68
N MET A 312 -3.60 -23.17 -10.93
CA MET A 312 -2.18 -23.41 -10.66
C MET A 312 -1.31 -22.41 -11.46
N PRO A 313 -0.37 -21.69 -10.81
CA PRO A 313 0.46 -20.66 -11.45
C PRO A 313 1.13 -21.15 -12.73
N GLY A 314 0.99 -20.45 -13.85
CA GLY A 314 1.44 -20.96 -15.17
C GLY A 314 2.78 -20.41 -15.64
N TYR A 315 3.18 -19.24 -15.14
CA TYR A 315 4.46 -18.61 -15.49
C TYR A 315 5.44 -18.49 -14.32
N PHE A 316 5.03 -18.83 -13.09
CA PHE A 316 5.95 -19.06 -11.98
C PHE A 316 6.28 -20.54 -11.85
N ASP A 317 7.56 -20.88 -11.83
CA ASP A 317 8.01 -22.23 -11.48
C ASP A 317 8.49 -22.34 -10.03
N ARG A 318 8.91 -21.25 -9.40
CA ARG A 318 9.22 -21.14 -7.97
C ARG A 318 8.73 -19.81 -7.41
N PHE A 319 8.29 -19.85 -6.17
CA PHE A 319 7.90 -18.67 -5.43
C PHE A 319 8.16 -18.86 -3.92
N GLU A 320 8.57 -17.79 -3.25
CA GLU A 320 8.89 -17.74 -1.83
C GLU A 320 8.35 -16.43 -1.23
N GLU A 321 7.55 -16.52 -0.17
CA GLU A 321 7.16 -15.40 0.69
C GLU A 321 7.08 -15.84 2.16
N PHE A 322 6.79 -14.91 3.07
CA PHE A 322 6.65 -15.25 4.47
C PHE A 322 5.54 -16.28 4.68
N MET A 323 5.87 -17.41 5.30
CA MET A 323 4.98 -18.55 5.59
C MET A 323 4.42 -19.33 4.39
N THR A 324 4.80 -19.03 3.14
CA THR A 324 4.33 -19.77 1.95
C THR A 324 5.44 -19.90 0.91
N SER A 325 5.59 -21.08 0.31
CA SER A 325 6.52 -21.32 -0.79
C SER A 325 6.05 -22.45 -1.68
N PHE A 326 6.36 -22.42 -2.98
CA PHE A 326 6.03 -23.52 -3.88
C PHE A 326 7.05 -23.76 -5.00
N ARG A 327 7.03 -24.99 -5.52
CA ARG A 327 7.68 -25.41 -6.76
C ARG A 327 6.68 -26.07 -7.68
N VAL A 328 6.53 -25.55 -8.89
CA VAL A 328 5.71 -26.18 -9.95
C VAL A 328 6.58 -27.07 -10.83
N HIS A 329 6.24 -28.36 -10.88
CA HIS A 329 6.81 -29.34 -11.78
C HIS A 329 5.96 -29.46 -13.04
N ARG A 330 6.64 -29.38 -14.19
CA ARG A 330 6.01 -29.50 -15.50
C ARG A 330 5.59 -30.95 -15.78
N TRP A 331 4.77 -31.11 -16.82
CA TRP A 331 4.42 -32.41 -17.36
C TRP A 331 5.67 -33.15 -17.88
N VAL A 332 5.70 -34.46 -17.68
CA VAL A 332 6.84 -35.33 -18.02
C VAL A 332 6.48 -36.37 -19.09
N ARG A 333 7.43 -36.65 -19.99
CA ARG A 333 7.31 -37.62 -21.10
C ARG A 333 7.74 -39.03 -20.75
N GLU A 334 8.29 -39.21 -19.57
CA GLU A 334 8.83 -40.46 -19.03
C GLU A 334 8.73 -40.42 -17.51
N ASP A 335 8.84 -41.59 -16.87
CA ASP A 335 8.94 -41.66 -15.42
C ASP A 335 10.13 -40.81 -14.98
N THR A 336 9.87 -39.78 -14.17
CA THR A 336 10.87 -38.79 -13.78
C THR A 336 10.98 -38.78 -12.27
N VAL A 337 12.21 -38.87 -11.76
CA VAL A 337 12.52 -38.66 -10.35
C VAL A 337 13.24 -37.32 -10.21
N SER A 338 12.58 -36.36 -9.58
CA SER A 338 13.10 -35.02 -9.33
C SER A 338 13.53 -34.88 -7.89
N ARG A 339 14.79 -34.52 -7.64
CA ARG A 339 15.31 -34.18 -6.30
C ARG A 339 15.54 -32.69 -6.21
N ASP A 340 14.97 -32.05 -5.21
CA ASP A 340 14.99 -30.59 -5.11
C ASP A 340 14.77 -30.13 -3.66
N LYS A 341 14.79 -28.81 -3.44
CA LYS A 341 14.46 -28.15 -2.18
C LYS A 341 13.43 -27.04 -2.41
N ILE A 342 12.50 -26.89 -1.47
CA ILE A 342 11.74 -25.65 -1.27
C ILE A 342 12.20 -24.97 0.02
N TYR A 343 12.07 -23.65 0.08
CA TYR A 343 12.54 -22.84 1.20
C TYR A 343 11.38 -22.07 1.80
N LEU A 344 11.18 -22.23 3.11
CA LEU A 344 10.03 -21.68 3.82
C LEU A 344 10.49 -20.81 4.99
N GLN A 345 10.04 -19.56 5.07
CA GLN A 345 10.25 -18.74 6.27
C GLN A 345 9.17 -19.05 7.32
N VAL A 346 9.59 -19.37 8.54
CA VAL A 346 8.68 -19.80 9.62
C VAL A 346 8.41 -18.70 10.64
N ALA A 347 7.17 -18.63 11.14
CA ALA A 347 6.78 -17.67 12.16
C ALA A 347 7.08 -18.19 13.59
N PRO A 348 7.19 -17.31 14.60
CA PRO A 348 7.35 -17.69 16.01
C PRO A 348 6.28 -18.65 16.54
N TRP A 349 5.06 -18.56 16.00
CA TRP A 349 3.90 -19.37 16.40
C TRP A 349 3.65 -20.57 15.47
N THR A 350 4.55 -20.86 14.53
CA THR A 350 4.40 -22.03 13.66
C THR A 350 4.56 -23.32 14.47
N GLU A 351 3.49 -24.11 14.57
CA GLU A 351 3.52 -25.42 15.26
C GLU A 351 3.86 -26.58 14.32
N LYS A 352 3.48 -26.44 13.05
CA LYS A 352 3.64 -27.46 12.01
C LYS A 352 3.99 -26.80 10.69
N VAL A 353 4.80 -27.48 9.90
CA VAL A 353 4.95 -27.21 8.47
C VAL A 353 4.00 -28.14 7.73
N VAL A 354 3.13 -27.58 6.90
CA VAL A 354 2.22 -28.36 6.05
C VAL A 354 2.81 -28.40 4.66
N VAL A 355 3.23 -29.57 4.20
CA VAL A 355 3.70 -29.77 2.82
C VAL A 355 2.58 -30.40 2.01
N LYS A 356 2.28 -29.83 0.84
CA LYS A 356 1.17 -30.18 -0.03
C LYS A 356 1.72 -30.71 -1.36
N LEU A 357 1.18 -31.83 -1.81
CA LEU A 357 1.31 -32.30 -3.19
C LEU A 357 0.01 -32.00 -3.92
N ILE A 358 0.06 -31.07 -4.87
CA ILE A 358 -1.10 -30.58 -5.61
C ILE A 358 -0.97 -31.00 -7.07
N LEU A 359 -2.05 -31.53 -7.64
CA LEU A 359 -2.11 -31.97 -9.04
C LEU A 359 -3.24 -31.26 -9.77
N THR A 360 -3.08 -31.01 -11.07
CA THR A 360 -4.13 -30.46 -11.95
C THR A 360 -4.76 -31.55 -12.82
N ASP A 361 -6.01 -31.36 -13.26
CA ASP A 361 -6.69 -32.17 -14.28
C ASP A 361 -6.75 -33.70 -14.04
N PRO A 362 -7.68 -34.22 -13.19
CA PRO A 362 -8.53 -33.50 -12.23
C PRO A 362 -7.73 -32.94 -11.03
N ARG A 363 -8.21 -31.83 -10.48
CA ARG A 363 -7.59 -31.23 -9.30
C ARG A 363 -7.60 -32.17 -8.10
N GLN A 364 -6.45 -32.37 -7.45
CA GLN A 364 -6.32 -33.19 -6.25
C GLN A 364 -5.21 -32.66 -5.34
N ILE A 365 -5.35 -32.89 -4.04
CA ILE A 365 -4.38 -32.50 -3.01
C ILE A 365 -4.21 -33.63 -1.99
N ALA A 366 -2.99 -33.79 -1.51
CA ALA A 366 -2.67 -34.56 -0.32
C ALA A 366 -1.60 -33.80 0.48
N VAL A 367 -1.63 -33.94 1.80
CA VAL A 367 -0.78 -33.13 2.71
C VAL A 367 -0.06 -33.98 3.74
N ALA A 368 1.14 -33.56 4.09
CA ALA A 368 1.87 -34.01 5.28
C ALA A 368 1.95 -32.86 6.28
N LYS A 369 1.41 -33.04 7.49
CA LYS A 369 1.44 -32.05 8.57
C LYS A 369 2.55 -32.41 9.55
N ILE A 370 3.68 -31.71 9.49
CA ILE A 370 4.92 -32.12 10.15
C ILE A 370 5.22 -31.17 11.32
N PRO A 371 5.21 -31.67 12.58
CA PRO A 371 5.51 -30.83 13.73
C PRO A 371 6.93 -30.26 13.69
N ILE A 372 7.06 -28.98 14.01
CA ILE A 372 8.34 -28.27 14.12
C ILE A 372 8.40 -27.51 15.44
N ARG A 373 9.60 -27.43 16.04
CA ARG A 373 9.83 -26.58 17.21
C ARG A 373 10.44 -25.26 16.77
N ILE A 374 9.79 -24.15 17.08
CA ILE A 374 10.35 -22.81 16.85
C ILE A 374 11.02 -22.30 18.12
N THR A 375 12.23 -21.77 18.00
CA THR A 375 12.99 -21.15 19.10
C THR A 375 12.99 -19.64 19.00
N ASN A 376 13.03 -18.97 20.15
CA ASN A 376 12.96 -17.50 20.25
C ASN A 376 14.31 -16.78 20.08
N GLU A 377 15.37 -17.47 19.64
CA GLU A 377 16.75 -16.95 19.56
C GLU A 377 16.90 -15.66 18.74
N THR A 378 15.97 -15.37 17.84
CA THR A 378 15.98 -14.18 16.97
C THR A 378 15.12 -13.03 17.50
N LEU A 379 14.37 -13.23 18.59
CA LEU A 379 13.34 -12.30 19.05
C LEU A 379 13.86 -11.27 20.08
N ASP A 380 15.07 -11.40 20.58
CA ASP A 380 15.57 -10.40 21.53
C ASP A 380 15.83 -9.08 20.82
N VAL A 381 15.21 -8.00 21.32
CA VAL A 381 15.40 -6.63 20.84
C VAL A 381 16.50 -5.96 21.66
N LYS A 382 17.51 -5.42 20.98
CA LYS A 382 18.59 -4.69 21.65
C LYS A 382 18.16 -3.27 21.97
N TYR A 383 18.30 -2.86 23.23
CA TYR A 383 18.07 -1.47 23.64
C TYR A 383 19.03 -0.52 22.92
N ASN A 384 18.47 0.52 22.29
CA ASN A 384 19.24 1.60 21.71
C ASN A 384 19.06 2.88 22.55
N PRO A 385 20.04 3.25 23.41
CA PRO A 385 19.95 4.45 24.24
C PRO A 385 20.07 5.75 23.44
N GLY A 386 20.58 5.71 22.21
CA GLY A 386 20.68 6.86 21.32
C GLY A 386 19.41 7.15 20.53
N ASN A 387 18.43 6.24 20.54
CA ASN A 387 17.18 6.43 19.81
C ASN A 387 16.28 7.44 20.54
N VAL A 388 16.00 8.57 19.89
CA VAL A 388 15.19 9.67 20.45
C VAL A 388 13.68 9.48 20.22
N MET A 389 13.29 8.50 19.42
CA MET A 389 11.90 8.18 19.10
C MET A 389 11.27 7.35 20.22
N VAL A 390 11.01 7.99 21.36
CA VAL A 390 10.46 7.35 22.56
C VAL A 390 9.25 8.11 23.11
N VAL A 391 8.26 7.37 23.61
CA VAL A 391 7.07 7.88 24.28
C VAL A 391 7.16 7.56 25.77
N ASN A 392 6.88 8.53 26.63
CA ASN A 392 6.74 8.30 28.06
C ASN A 392 5.36 7.67 28.34
N GLN A 393 5.34 6.42 28.79
CA GLN A 393 4.13 5.70 29.18
C GLN A 393 4.28 5.13 30.59
N GLY A 394 3.43 5.56 31.52
CA GLY A 394 3.47 5.09 32.91
C GLY A 394 4.81 5.35 33.62
N GLY A 395 5.53 6.42 33.25
CA GLY A 395 6.85 6.73 33.78
C GLY A 395 8.01 5.94 33.16
N LYS A 396 7.74 5.01 32.23
CA LYS A 396 8.75 4.30 31.43
C LYS A 396 8.85 4.92 30.03
N GLN A 397 10.08 5.05 29.53
CA GLN A 397 10.30 5.36 28.12
C GLN A 397 10.11 4.09 27.30
N MET A 398 9.14 4.12 26.40
CA MET A 398 8.84 3.06 25.45
C MET A 398 9.26 3.52 24.05
N PRO A 399 9.77 2.63 23.18
CA PRO A 399 9.95 2.96 21.76
C PRO A 399 8.66 3.48 21.14
N ALA A 400 8.76 4.50 20.29
CA ALA A 400 7.63 4.94 19.48
C ALA A 400 7.33 3.89 18.41
N PHE A 401 6.06 3.52 18.28
CA PHE A 401 5.55 2.74 17.17
C PHE A 401 4.48 3.56 16.46
N VAL A 402 4.70 3.83 15.17
CA VAL A 402 3.89 4.76 14.37
C VAL A 402 2.91 4.00 13.50
N ALA A 403 1.62 4.28 13.62
CA ALA A 403 0.62 3.77 12.70
C ALA A 403 -0.01 4.90 11.89
N GLN A 404 0.05 4.81 10.55
CA GLN A 404 -0.72 5.71 9.70
C GLN A 404 -2.17 5.21 9.60
N SER A 405 -3.10 6.02 10.11
CA SER A 405 -4.54 5.73 10.02
C SER A 405 -5.23 6.75 9.12
N MET A 406 -6.28 6.32 8.43
CA MET A 406 -7.04 7.14 7.49
C MET A 406 -8.54 7.24 7.89
N PRO A 407 -8.85 7.77 9.09
CA PRO A 407 -10.21 7.80 9.65
C PRO A 407 -11.23 8.54 8.78
N ALA A 408 -10.78 9.62 8.13
CA ALA A 408 -11.64 10.39 7.23
C ALA A 408 -11.79 9.74 5.86
N MET A 409 -10.75 9.05 5.36
CA MET A 409 -10.66 8.64 3.95
C MET A 409 -11.13 7.20 3.73
N ARG A 410 -10.84 6.29 4.67
CA ARG A 410 -10.94 4.83 4.46
C ARG A 410 -11.72 4.08 5.53
N THR A 411 -11.66 4.53 6.80
CA THR A 411 -12.15 3.71 7.92
C THR A 411 -13.39 4.22 8.63
N GLY A 412 -13.80 5.48 8.45
CA GLY A 412 -14.98 6.03 9.12
C GLY A 412 -16.28 5.55 8.52
N PHE A 413 -17.10 6.48 8.03
CA PHE A 413 -18.39 6.15 7.43
C PHE A 413 -18.30 5.17 6.24
N GLN A 414 -17.11 4.96 5.67
CA GLN A 414 -16.83 3.97 4.63
C GLN A 414 -17.10 2.53 5.10
N LEU A 415 -16.76 2.19 6.35
CA LEU A 415 -16.88 0.82 6.89
C LEU A 415 -18.24 0.51 7.52
N GLY A 416 -19.17 1.46 7.46
CA GLY A 416 -20.55 1.21 7.86
C GLY A 416 -21.25 2.39 8.52
N PRO A 417 -22.53 2.22 8.87
CA PRO A 417 -23.36 3.28 9.41
C PRO A 417 -23.04 3.61 10.87
N TYR A 418 -22.13 2.89 11.55
CA TYR A 418 -21.83 3.07 12.99
C TYR A 418 -20.38 3.50 13.25
N PRO A 419 -19.89 4.62 12.68
CA PRO A 419 -18.50 5.02 12.79
C PRO A 419 -18.08 5.37 14.21
N GLU A 420 -18.99 5.80 15.06
CA GLU A 420 -18.70 6.07 16.47
C GLU A 420 -18.27 4.80 17.23
N LYS A 421 -18.65 3.61 16.75
CA LYS A 421 -18.29 2.33 17.37
C LYS A 421 -17.01 1.76 16.78
N HIS A 422 -16.94 1.59 15.46
CA HIS A 422 -15.79 0.92 14.86
C HIS A 422 -14.53 1.78 14.90
N LEU A 423 -14.62 3.12 14.83
CA LEU A 423 -13.44 3.98 14.99
C LEU A 423 -12.87 3.85 16.41
N LEU A 424 -13.72 3.82 17.44
CA LEU A 424 -13.30 3.57 18.82
C LEU A 424 -12.65 2.19 18.98
N GLN A 425 -13.25 1.15 18.40
CA GLN A 425 -12.68 -0.21 18.43
C GLN A 425 -11.31 -0.27 17.75
N GLN A 426 -11.17 0.39 16.59
CA GLN A 426 -9.93 0.41 15.82
C GLN A 426 -8.80 1.10 16.59
N ILE A 427 -9.02 2.31 17.12
CA ILE A 427 -7.98 3.02 17.87
C ILE A 427 -7.63 2.30 19.19
N GLN A 428 -8.60 1.62 19.80
CA GLN A 428 -8.36 0.80 20.99
C GLN A 428 -7.53 -0.43 20.65
N GLU A 429 -7.84 -1.13 19.55
CA GLU A 429 -7.06 -2.26 19.05
C GLU A 429 -5.60 -1.85 18.76
N MET A 430 -5.40 -0.72 18.07
CA MET A 430 -4.06 -0.15 17.85
C MET A 430 -3.31 0.02 19.18
N LYS A 431 -3.94 0.67 20.16
CA LYS A 431 -3.34 0.92 21.48
C LYS A 431 -3.01 -0.38 22.22
N ASP A 432 -3.95 -1.34 22.22
CA ASP A 432 -3.80 -2.63 22.89
C ASP A 432 -2.67 -3.47 22.28
N LEU A 433 -2.42 -3.30 20.98
CA LEU A 433 -1.32 -3.96 20.27
C LEU A 433 0.02 -3.24 20.44
N GLY A 434 0.05 -2.01 20.96
CA GLY A 434 1.26 -1.26 21.29
C GLY A 434 1.57 -0.08 20.38
N VAL A 435 0.66 0.29 19.47
CA VAL A 435 0.74 1.58 18.77
C VAL A 435 0.60 2.70 19.79
N ASN A 436 1.53 3.65 19.77
CA ASN A 436 1.54 4.78 20.70
C ASN A 436 1.71 6.14 20.03
N VAL A 437 1.99 6.16 18.73
CA VAL A 437 2.00 7.36 17.89
C VAL A 437 1.13 7.11 16.65
N LEU A 438 0.24 8.04 16.33
CA LEU A 438 -0.55 8.02 15.11
C LEU A 438 0.02 9.01 14.10
N ALA A 439 0.18 8.56 12.86
CA ALA A 439 0.46 9.41 11.72
C ALA A 439 -0.80 9.68 10.90
N ASN A 440 -0.85 10.84 10.25
CA ASN A 440 -1.96 11.28 9.42
C ASN A 440 -1.49 11.41 7.97
N THR A 441 -2.35 11.11 7.00
CA THR A 441 -2.12 11.42 5.58
C THR A 441 -2.16 12.92 5.26
N ALA A 442 -2.35 13.77 6.26
CA ALA A 442 -2.38 15.23 6.16
C ALA A 442 -3.38 15.79 5.12
N GLY A 443 -4.46 15.07 4.79
CA GLY A 443 -5.41 15.48 3.75
C GLY A 443 -6.27 16.70 4.11
N SER A 444 -6.73 17.44 3.09
CA SER A 444 -7.45 18.72 3.22
C SER A 444 -8.95 18.60 3.51
N TRP A 445 -9.43 17.49 4.09
CA TRP A 445 -10.86 17.17 4.15
C TRP A 445 -11.70 18.16 4.97
N TRP A 446 -11.08 18.86 5.92
CA TRP A 446 -11.70 19.85 6.80
C TRP A 446 -11.41 21.29 6.36
N ALA A 447 -10.42 21.50 5.49
CA ALA A 447 -10.01 22.83 5.03
C ALA A 447 -11.16 23.65 4.39
N PRO A 448 -12.09 23.07 3.61
CA PRO A 448 -13.23 23.81 3.08
C PRO A 448 -14.13 24.46 4.14
N GLU A 449 -14.26 23.89 5.34
CA GLU A 449 -15.06 24.49 6.42
C GLU A 449 -14.44 25.82 6.87
N ILE A 450 -13.12 25.88 6.96
CA ILE A 450 -12.38 27.09 7.33
C ILE A 450 -12.47 28.17 6.26
N GLY A 451 -12.51 27.75 4.99
CA GLY A 451 -12.83 28.62 3.86
C GLY A 451 -14.29 29.13 3.86
N GLY A 452 -15.12 28.69 4.81
CA GLY A 452 -16.48 29.17 5.03
C GLY A 452 -17.58 28.25 4.50
N ARG A 453 -17.25 27.03 4.04
CA ARG A 453 -18.27 26.05 3.62
C ARG A 453 -19.15 25.66 4.81
N LYS A 454 -20.46 25.59 4.56
CA LYS A 454 -21.48 25.18 5.54
C LYS A 454 -22.11 23.83 5.17
N GLY A 455 -22.70 23.16 6.16
CA GLY A 455 -23.36 21.86 6.01
C GLY A 455 -22.47 20.69 6.41
N VAL A 456 -23.08 19.51 6.55
CA VAL A 456 -22.40 18.28 6.96
C VAL A 456 -21.36 17.86 5.93
N GLU A 457 -20.11 17.68 6.40
CA GLU A 457 -19.00 17.12 5.63
C GLU A 457 -18.49 15.85 6.32
N LEU A 458 -18.89 14.68 5.82
CA LEU A 458 -18.63 13.39 6.50
C LEU A 458 -17.14 13.10 6.75
N HIS A 459 -16.28 13.46 5.78
CA HIS A 459 -14.84 13.29 5.91
C HIS A 459 -14.29 14.16 7.05
N SER A 460 -14.67 15.43 7.10
CA SER A 460 -14.32 16.36 8.18
C SER A 460 -14.88 15.89 9.53
N ALA A 461 -16.12 15.42 9.59
CA ALA A 461 -16.73 14.93 10.82
C ALA A 461 -15.99 13.72 11.41
N CYS A 462 -15.62 12.74 10.58
CA CYS A 462 -14.85 11.58 11.03
C CYS A 462 -13.44 11.98 11.49
N TYR A 463 -12.82 12.92 10.77
CA TYR A 463 -11.52 13.48 11.13
C TYR A 463 -11.56 14.15 12.52
N LYS A 464 -12.51 15.06 12.74
CA LYS A 464 -12.71 15.75 14.02
C LYS A 464 -12.99 14.76 15.14
N TYR A 465 -13.89 13.81 14.94
CA TYR A 465 -14.19 12.82 15.97
C TYR A 465 -12.96 11.99 16.36
N TRP A 466 -12.18 11.54 15.38
CA TRP A 466 -10.96 10.77 15.62
C TRP A 466 -9.94 11.54 16.45
N TYR A 467 -9.57 12.76 16.03
CA TYR A 467 -8.51 13.51 16.70
C TYR A 467 -9.01 14.30 17.92
N ASP A 468 -10.16 14.96 17.85
CA ASP A 468 -10.66 15.77 18.96
C ASP A 468 -11.19 14.97 20.13
N VAL A 469 -11.71 13.75 19.87
CA VAL A 469 -12.39 12.93 20.88
C VAL A 469 -11.59 11.66 21.18
N LEU A 470 -11.37 10.80 20.17
CA LEU A 470 -10.83 9.46 20.42
C LEU A 470 -9.35 9.48 20.80
N ALA A 471 -8.51 10.18 20.04
CA ALA A 471 -7.07 10.27 20.31
C ALA A 471 -6.79 10.87 21.70
N ARG A 472 -7.48 11.97 22.05
CA ARG A 472 -7.42 12.56 23.39
C ARG A 472 -7.88 11.60 24.48
N ARG A 473 -9.05 10.97 24.30
CA ARG A 473 -9.62 10.02 25.27
C ARG A 473 -8.67 8.88 25.58
N LEU A 474 -7.90 8.43 24.59
CA LEU A 474 -6.97 7.31 24.73
C LEU A 474 -5.52 7.75 24.95
N ASP A 475 -5.23 9.04 25.11
CA ASP A 475 -3.87 9.57 25.25
C ASP A 475 -2.91 9.06 24.16
N MET A 476 -3.40 9.00 22.92
CA MET A 476 -2.58 8.69 21.75
C MET A 476 -1.74 9.91 21.39
N LYS A 477 -0.45 9.73 21.11
CA LYS A 477 0.38 10.79 20.55
C LYS A 477 0.19 10.86 19.04
N LEU A 478 0.40 12.03 18.46
CA LEU A 478 0.25 12.27 17.02
C LEU A 478 1.56 12.77 16.44
N MET A 479 2.01 12.25 15.30
CA MET A 479 2.93 13.02 14.47
C MET A 479 2.23 14.34 14.13
N GLY A 480 2.95 15.47 14.19
CA GLY A 480 2.38 16.73 13.69
C GLY A 480 2.09 16.60 12.19
N TRP A 481 1.28 17.48 11.61
CA TRP A 481 1.07 17.48 10.16
C TRP A 481 0.71 18.85 9.62
N CYS A 482 0.90 19.04 8.31
CA CYS A 482 0.55 20.27 7.60
C CYS A 482 -0.34 19.99 6.37
N VAL A 483 0.28 19.76 5.20
CA VAL A 483 -0.40 19.71 3.90
C VAL A 483 -0.06 18.44 3.12
N TYR A 484 -1.01 18.00 2.28
CA TYR A 484 -0.86 16.89 1.34
C TYR A 484 -1.66 17.13 0.03
N PRO A 485 -1.02 17.02 -1.14
CA PRO A 485 0.34 17.51 -1.37
C PRO A 485 0.40 19.05 -1.26
N PRO A 486 1.59 19.65 -1.04
CA PRO A 486 1.76 21.10 -1.04
C PRO A 486 1.38 21.78 -2.36
N THR A 487 1.37 21.04 -3.47
CA THR A 487 0.96 21.57 -4.78
C THR A 487 -0.56 21.58 -4.97
N SER A 488 -1.35 21.02 -4.04
CA SER A 488 -2.81 20.97 -4.17
C SER A 488 -3.44 22.36 -4.03
N PRO A 489 -4.16 22.86 -5.05
CA PRO A 489 -4.82 24.16 -4.99
C PRO A 489 -5.82 24.31 -3.83
N ALA A 490 -6.34 23.21 -3.30
CA ALA A 490 -7.31 23.21 -2.20
C ALA A 490 -6.75 23.87 -0.92
N TRP A 491 -5.45 23.75 -0.65
CA TRP A 491 -4.84 24.38 0.52
C TRP A 491 -4.81 25.90 0.40
N TYR A 492 -4.50 26.42 -0.78
CA TYR A 492 -4.38 27.85 -1.06
C TYR A 492 -5.77 28.51 -1.11
N ALA A 493 -6.73 27.86 -1.75
CA ALA A 493 -8.11 28.33 -1.83
C ALA A 493 -8.78 28.52 -0.46
N ASN A 494 -8.31 27.83 0.58
CA ASN A 494 -8.86 27.89 1.93
C ASN A 494 -7.91 28.53 2.96
N ALA A 495 -6.74 29.02 2.55
CA ALA A 495 -5.73 29.58 3.47
C ALA A 495 -5.91 31.08 3.76
N ALA A 496 -6.72 31.80 2.98
CA ALA A 496 -6.88 33.26 3.11
C ALA A 496 -7.24 33.72 4.54
N PRO A 497 -8.19 33.07 5.26
CA PRO A 497 -8.49 33.41 6.65
C PRO A 497 -7.32 33.22 7.62
N LEU A 498 -6.44 32.24 7.35
CA LEU A 498 -5.28 31.92 8.20
C LEU A 498 -4.13 32.90 8.01
N LEU A 499 -3.97 33.39 6.77
CA LEU A 499 -2.95 34.37 6.39
C LEU A 499 -3.39 35.82 6.62
N GLY A 500 -4.67 36.06 6.96
CA GLY A 500 -5.21 37.40 7.15
C GLY A 500 -5.30 38.22 5.85
N VAL A 501 -5.48 37.54 4.72
CA VAL A 501 -5.61 38.14 3.38
C VAL A 501 -6.99 37.86 2.80
N ASN A 502 -7.41 38.64 1.80
CA ASN A 502 -8.68 38.39 1.10
C ASN A 502 -8.60 37.17 0.17
N GLU A 503 -7.45 36.96 -0.47
CA GLU A 503 -7.21 35.90 -1.44
C GLU A 503 -5.72 35.55 -1.43
N VAL A 504 -5.41 34.25 -1.57
CA VAL A 504 -4.04 33.76 -1.76
C VAL A 504 -3.77 33.62 -3.25
N LYS A 505 -2.84 34.42 -3.78
CA LYS A 505 -2.43 34.35 -5.18
C LYS A 505 -1.19 33.49 -5.31
N TYR A 506 -1.17 32.64 -6.34
CA TYR A 506 -0.08 31.72 -6.63
C TYR A 506 0.01 31.44 -8.13
N SER A 507 1.18 31.01 -8.56
CA SER A 507 1.48 30.58 -9.92
C SER A 507 1.15 29.10 -10.09
N THR A 508 0.70 28.72 -11.29
CA THR A 508 0.27 27.35 -11.57
C THR A 508 1.30 26.57 -12.35
N ALA A 509 1.32 25.26 -12.11
CA ALA A 509 2.07 24.28 -12.89
C ALA A 509 1.09 23.25 -13.45
N ASP A 510 1.31 22.81 -14.69
CA ASP A 510 0.55 21.71 -15.27
C ASP A 510 1.04 20.37 -14.71
N SER A 511 0.18 19.34 -14.66
CA SER A 511 0.54 17.96 -14.32
C SER A 511 1.47 17.77 -13.08
N THR A 512 1.11 18.42 -11.97
CA THR A 512 1.77 18.22 -10.66
C THR A 512 1.35 16.88 -10.03
N TYR A 513 1.59 16.68 -8.72
CA TYR A 513 1.18 15.46 -8.02
C TYR A 513 -0.29 15.10 -8.32
N GLY A 514 -0.54 13.82 -8.63
CA GLY A 514 -1.86 13.33 -9.05
C GLY A 514 -2.22 13.61 -10.52
N GLY A 515 -1.34 14.22 -11.32
CA GLY A 515 -1.55 14.43 -12.76
C GLY A 515 -2.51 15.57 -13.10
N HIS A 516 -2.63 16.57 -12.23
CA HIS A 516 -3.52 17.72 -12.40
C HIS A 516 -2.76 19.04 -12.27
N ALA A 517 -3.37 20.12 -12.79
CA ALA A 517 -2.87 21.47 -12.55
C ALA A 517 -2.78 21.73 -11.04
N GLY A 518 -1.66 22.26 -10.60
CA GLY A 518 -1.36 22.53 -9.20
C GLY A 518 -0.58 23.84 -9.05
N VAL A 519 -0.08 24.07 -7.85
CA VAL A 519 0.77 25.23 -7.53
C VAL A 519 2.21 24.96 -7.97
N ASP A 520 2.84 25.95 -8.60
CA ASP A 520 4.26 25.92 -8.94
C ASP A 520 5.11 25.80 -7.67
N ARG A 521 6.04 24.84 -7.67
CA ARG A 521 6.86 24.51 -6.50
C ARG A 521 7.83 25.63 -6.09
N SER A 522 8.13 26.54 -7.00
CA SER A 522 8.99 27.69 -6.76
C SER A 522 8.23 28.94 -6.30
N ASP A 523 6.89 28.90 -6.24
CA ASP A 523 6.11 30.06 -5.83
C ASP A 523 6.45 30.46 -4.38
N PRO A 524 6.79 31.73 -4.11
CA PRO A 524 7.19 32.17 -2.78
C PRO A 524 6.12 32.00 -1.70
N ILE A 525 4.85 31.81 -2.07
CA ILE A 525 3.75 31.60 -1.11
C ILE A 525 3.73 30.17 -0.52
N VAL A 526 4.40 29.21 -1.16
CA VAL A 526 4.37 27.79 -0.74
C VAL A 526 4.85 27.59 0.71
N PRO A 527 6.01 28.11 1.15
CA PRO A 527 6.44 27.99 2.54
C PRO A 527 5.47 28.62 3.55
N GLU A 528 4.84 29.75 3.20
CA GLU A 528 3.90 30.46 4.07
C GLU A 528 2.62 29.65 4.27
N VAL A 529 2.09 29.02 3.22
CA VAL A 529 0.90 28.16 3.29
C VAL A 529 1.18 26.90 4.09
N ILE A 530 2.32 26.25 3.87
CA ILE A 530 2.75 25.09 4.68
C ILE A 530 2.75 25.47 6.17
N ALA A 531 3.40 26.59 6.52
CA ALA A 531 3.51 27.04 7.90
C ALA A 531 2.17 27.48 8.51
N ALA A 532 1.28 28.11 7.74
CA ALA A 532 -0.04 28.52 8.20
C ALA A 532 -0.90 27.31 8.60
N TRP A 533 -0.89 26.25 7.78
CA TRP A 533 -1.61 25.02 8.10
C TRP A 533 -0.98 24.26 9.28
N ALA A 534 0.35 24.18 9.35
CA ALA A 534 1.04 23.61 10.51
C ALA A 534 0.66 24.34 11.81
N LYS A 535 0.63 25.67 11.77
CA LYS A 535 0.22 26.51 12.91
C LYS A 535 -1.23 26.24 13.32
N TYR A 536 -2.17 26.26 12.38
CA TYR A 536 -3.58 25.98 12.69
C TYR A 536 -3.75 24.61 13.34
N ASN A 537 -3.12 23.57 12.77
CA ASN A 537 -3.19 22.22 13.29
C ASN A 537 -2.58 22.12 14.69
N TYR A 538 -1.46 22.81 14.94
CA TYR A 538 -0.83 22.85 16.26
C TYR A 538 -1.68 23.57 17.30
N GLU A 539 -2.32 24.69 16.95
CA GLU A 539 -3.18 25.41 17.89
C GLU A 539 -4.42 24.59 18.28
N ARG A 540 -4.88 23.67 17.43
CA ARG A 540 -6.03 22.80 17.71
C ARG A 540 -5.66 21.47 18.36
N TRP A 541 -4.61 20.80 17.90
CA TRP A 541 -4.26 19.42 18.25
C TRP A 541 -2.83 19.25 18.80
N GLY A 542 -2.07 20.34 18.91
CA GLY A 542 -0.67 20.35 19.35
C GLY A 542 -0.46 19.83 20.77
N ASP A 543 -1.51 19.78 21.58
CA ASP A 543 -1.50 19.16 22.91
C ASP A 543 -1.17 17.65 22.88
N MET A 544 -1.46 16.98 21.77
CA MET A 544 -1.18 15.56 21.55
C MET A 544 0.07 15.31 20.69
N TRP A 545 0.68 16.35 20.12
CA TRP A 545 1.78 16.17 19.18
C TRP A 545 2.98 15.51 19.86
N PHE A 546 3.53 14.52 19.17
CA PHE A 546 4.69 13.77 19.58
C PHE A 546 5.90 14.70 19.60
N LYS A 547 6.69 14.55 20.65
CA LYS A 547 7.94 15.27 20.86
C LYS A 547 9.01 14.24 21.16
N THR A 548 10.09 14.24 20.38
CA THR A 548 11.24 13.37 20.62
C THR A 548 11.88 13.69 21.97
N SER A 549 12.67 12.75 22.51
CA SER A 549 13.33 12.96 23.80
C SER A 549 14.34 14.11 23.82
N ASP A 550 14.88 14.49 22.66
CA ASP A 550 15.75 15.67 22.47
C ASP A 550 14.97 16.97 22.19
N GLY A 551 13.65 16.90 22.13
CA GLY A 551 12.75 18.05 22.12
C GLY A 551 12.32 18.56 20.74
N ARG A 552 12.60 17.82 19.67
CA ARG A 552 12.10 18.11 18.32
C ARG A 552 10.65 17.66 18.17
N VAL A 553 9.93 18.31 17.27
CA VAL A 553 8.51 18.06 16.98
C VAL A 553 8.40 17.80 15.48
N PRO A 554 8.40 16.53 15.04
CA PRO A 554 8.26 16.19 13.64
C PRO A 554 6.85 16.52 13.14
N ILE A 555 6.76 17.20 12.00
CA ILE A 555 5.53 17.65 11.36
C ILE A 555 5.46 17.05 9.96
N ASP A 556 4.63 16.02 9.80
CA ASP A 556 4.44 15.32 8.53
C ASP A 556 4.01 16.28 7.42
N ILE A 557 4.71 16.17 6.30
CA ILE A 557 4.35 16.74 5.00
C ILE A 557 4.42 15.61 3.98
N GLU A 558 3.30 15.33 3.30
CA GLU A 558 3.28 14.35 2.23
C GLU A 558 3.54 15.06 0.90
N ASP A 559 4.73 14.88 0.32
CA ASP A 559 5.16 15.67 -0.84
C ASP A 559 6.06 14.87 -1.78
N THR A 560 5.42 14.02 -2.58
CA THR A 560 6.07 13.23 -3.62
C THR A 560 6.31 14.06 -4.89
N TRP A 561 7.55 14.06 -5.38
CA TRP A 561 7.97 14.75 -6.60
C TRP A 561 8.18 13.82 -7.80
N GLY A 562 8.19 12.51 -7.61
CA GLY A 562 8.18 11.53 -8.69
C GLY A 562 8.09 10.11 -8.13
N TRP A 563 7.78 9.13 -8.98
CA TRP A 563 7.59 7.74 -8.59
C TRP A 563 8.47 6.80 -9.39
N MET A 564 8.86 5.71 -8.73
CA MET A 564 9.51 4.57 -9.35
C MET A 564 8.84 3.29 -8.89
N ARG A 565 7.92 2.77 -9.70
CA ARG A 565 7.23 1.50 -9.52
C ARG A 565 6.88 0.94 -10.90
N ASP A 566 6.65 -0.36 -11.06
CA ASP A 566 6.36 -0.94 -12.37
C ASP A 566 5.19 -0.31 -13.10
N ASP A 567 4.15 0.07 -12.38
CA ASP A 567 3.02 0.79 -12.93
C ASP A 567 3.30 2.27 -13.23
N ILE A 568 4.22 2.93 -12.53
CA ILE A 568 4.43 4.39 -12.60
C ILE A 568 5.93 4.75 -12.49
N ASN A 569 6.48 5.35 -13.56
CA ASN A 569 7.89 5.68 -13.71
C ASN A 569 8.13 7.17 -14.05
N ILE A 570 7.73 8.10 -13.18
CA ILE A 570 7.53 9.51 -13.55
C ILE A 570 8.37 10.49 -12.73
N ARG A 571 8.54 11.70 -13.28
CA ARG A 571 8.85 12.92 -12.53
C ARG A 571 7.66 13.87 -12.65
N TYR A 572 7.07 14.33 -11.54
CA TYR A 572 6.02 15.34 -11.61
C TYR A 572 6.61 16.69 -12.04
N MET A 573 5.83 17.39 -12.88
CA MET A 573 6.18 18.73 -13.35
C MET A 573 6.25 19.70 -12.18
N THR A 574 7.15 20.69 -12.31
CA THR A 574 7.51 21.64 -11.26
C THR A 574 6.94 23.04 -11.50
N GLY A 575 6.75 23.40 -12.77
CA GLY A 575 6.11 24.64 -13.21
C GLY A 575 7.06 25.67 -13.84
N PRO A 576 6.52 26.70 -14.51
CA PRO A 576 7.30 27.69 -15.25
C PRO A 576 8.30 28.48 -14.39
N LEU A 577 7.96 28.84 -13.16
CA LEU A 577 8.89 29.53 -12.25
C LEU A 577 10.04 28.63 -11.84
N SER A 578 9.76 27.34 -11.63
CA SER A 578 10.77 26.34 -11.31
C SER A 578 11.73 26.11 -12.48
N VAL A 579 11.22 26.02 -13.71
CA VAL A 579 12.06 25.96 -14.92
C VAL A 579 12.91 27.22 -15.08
N GLN A 580 12.35 28.41 -14.84
CA GLN A 580 13.13 29.64 -14.89
C GLN A 580 14.28 29.64 -13.87
N ARG A 581 14.03 29.20 -12.63
CA ARG A 581 15.09 29.07 -11.62
C ARG A 581 16.15 28.05 -11.99
N PHE A 582 15.78 26.97 -12.68
CA PHE A 582 16.76 25.99 -13.17
C PHE A 582 17.68 26.56 -14.23
N ARG A 583 17.17 27.43 -15.12
CA ARG A 583 18.02 28.15 -16.10
C ARG A 583 19.04 29.03 -15.41
N ASP A 584 18.60 29.75 -14.37
CA ASP A 584 19.48 30.60 -13.57
C ASP A 584 20.53 29.77 -12.82
N TRP A 585 20.12 28.61 -12.28
CA TRP A 585 21.02 27.64 -11.65
C TRP A 585 22.06 27.10 -12.63
N ALA A 586 21.64 26.68 -13.82
CA ALA A 586 22.56 26.16 -14.85
C ALA A 586 23.54 27.26 -15.31
N LYS A 587 23.06 28.50 -15.45
CA LYS A 587 23.90 29.66 -15.76
C LYS A 587 24.91 29.94 -14.65
N ALA A 588 24.53 29.82 -13.38
CA ALA A 588 25.44 29.99 -12.26
C ALA A 588 26.51 28.88 -12.21
N LYS A 589 26.11 27.63 -12.49
CA LYS A 589 27.01 26.47 -12.46
C LYS A 589 28.02 26.46 -13.62
N TYR A 590 27.57 26.77 -14.84
CA TYR A 590 28.37 26.60 -16.06
C TYR A 590 28.89 27.92 -16.66
N GLY A 591 28.34 29.07 -16.25
CA GLY A 591 28.69 30.40 -16.76
C GLY A 591 28.10 30.70 -18.13
N ASP A 592 28.39 29.87 -19.14
CA ASP A 592 28.02 30.06 -20.54
C ASP A 592 27.32 28.85 -21.17
N ILE A 593 26.44 29.08 -22.16
CA ILE A 593 25.65 28.03 -22.80
C ILE A 593 26.52 27.02 -23.57
N SER A 594 27.71 27.42 -24.05
CA SER A 594 28.65 26.48 -24.69
C SER A 594 29.17 25.43 -23.71
N GLN A 595 29.35 25.79 -22.44
CA GLN A 595 29.78 24.86 -21.39
C GLN A 595 28.66 23.89 -21.01
N VAL A 596 27.41 24.36 -20.96
CA VAL A 596 26.23 23.50 -20.79
C VAL A 596 26.15 22.49 -21.93
N ASN A 597 26.26 22.95 -23.19
CA ASN A 597 26.21 22.09 -24.36
C ASN A 597 27.34 21.05 -24.37
N ALA A 598 28.55 21.43 -23.97
CA ALA A 598 29.66 20.51 -23.83
C ALA A 598 29.42 19.46 -22.73
N ALA A 599 28.88 19.87 -21.58
CA ALA A 599 28.62 18.98 -20.44
C ALA A 599 27.46 18.01 -20.69
N TRP A 600 26.41 18.47 -21.36
CA TRP A 600 25.17 17.70 -21.55
C TRP A 600 25.08 17.01 -22.92
N GLY A 601 26.01 17.27 -23.83
CA GLY A 601 25.94 16.77 -25.20
C GLY A 601 24.76 17.38 -25.99
N SER A 602 24.41 18.63 -25.70
CA SER A 602 23.26 19.34 -26.28
C SER A 602 23.67 20.44 -27.27
N GLN A 603 22.68 21.13 -27.85
CA GLN A 603 22.89 22.21 -28.83
C GLN A 603 21.96 23.41 -28.59
N PHE A 604 21.76 23.79 -27.32
CA PHE A 604 20.95 24.96 -26.97
C PHE A 604 21.64 26.24 -27.44
N ALA A 605 20.90 27.12 -28.11
CA ALA A 605 21.41 28.43 -28.54
C ALA A 605 21.51 29.44 -27.39
N ASP A 606 20.66 29.27 -26.36
CA ASP A 606 20.60 30.13 -25.18
C ASP A 606 19.97 29.36 -24.00
N PHE A 607 20.19 29.83 -22.77
CA PHE A 607 19.61 29.24 -21.56
C PHE A 607 18.07 29.19 -21.59
N SER A 608 17.40 30.13 -22.28
CA SER A 608 15.94 30.13 -22.45
C SER A 608 15.40 28.92 -23.22
N GLN A 609 16.24 28.17 -23.94
CA GLN A 609 15.84 26.94 -24.64
C GLN A 609 15.90 25.69 -23.76
N ILE A 610 16.45 25.79 -22.55
CA ILE A 610 16.50 24.68 -21.60
C ILE A 610 15.09 24.47 -21.04
N GLU A 611 14.49 23.33 -21.40
CA GLU A 611 13.13 22.92 -21.05
C GLU A 611 13.13 21.43 -20.65
N PRO A 612 13.43 21.09 -19.38
CA PRO A 612 13.61 19.69 -18.95
C PRO A 612 12.36 18.81 -19.10
N GLU A 613 11.18 19.42 -19.05
CA GLU A 613 9.88 18.73 -19.02
C GLU A 613 9.26 18.61 -20.42
N LYS A 614 9.84 19.27 -21.43
CA LYS A 614 9.28 19.36 -22.78
C LYS A 614 9.63 18.13 -23.63
N ASP A 615 8.68 17.72 -24.47
CA ASP A 615 8.80 16.63 -25.45
C ASP A 615 9.19 15.26 -24.86
N GLN A 616 8.97 15.08 -23.56
CA GLN A 616 9.25 13.84 -22.85
C GLN A 616 8.37 12.67 -23.33
N GLY A 617 8.77 11.45 -22.97
CA GLY A 617 7.97 10.26 -23.25
C GLY A 617 6.71 10.22 -22.41
N VAL A 618 5.83 9.29 -22.76
CA VAL A 618 4.67 8.90 -21.95
C VAL A 618 4.73 7.39 -21.78
N GLU A 619 4.66 6.93 -20.54
CA GLU A 619 4.46 5.52 -20.21
C GLU A 619 3.22 5.37 -19.34
N GLY A 620 2.46 4.32 -19.61
CA GLY A 620 1.21 4.01 -18.94
C GLY A 620 0.29 3.23 -19.88
N ASP A 621 -0.71 2.59 -19.30
CA ASP A 621 -1.83 1.91 -19.96
C ASP A 621 -2.92 2.90 -20.46
N GLY A 622 -2.57 4.19 -20.59
CA GLY A 622 -3.49 5.27 -20.95
C GLY A 622 -4.02 6.08 -19.75
N ILE A 623 -3.67 5.73 -18.51
CA ILE A 623 -4.13 6.41 -17.28
C ILE A 623 -3.28 7.66 -16.96
N ASP A 624 -1.98 7.65 -17.30
CA ASP A 624 -1.05 8.73 -16.96
C ASP A 624 -0.34 9.30 -18.21
N GLN A 625 -0.76 10.48 -18.66
CA GLN A 625 0.00 11.29 -19.63
C GLN A 625 1.08 12.11 -18.92
N LYS A 626 2.03 11.41 -18.29
CA LYS A 626 3.05 12.04 -17.45
C LYS A 626 4.44 11.90 -18.08
N PRO A 627 5.33 12.88 -17.89
CA PRO A 627 6.63 12.87 -18.53
C PRO A 627 7.48 11.75 -17.94
N VAL A 628 7.81 10.79 -18.80
CA VAL A 628 8.86 9.81 -18.55
C VAL A 628 10.09 10.21 -19.35
N TYR A 629 11.25 10.13 -18.71
CA TYR A 629 12.51 10.62 -19.26
C TYR A 629 13.19 9.51 -20.07
N ASN A 630 12.43 8.78 -20.88
CA ASN A 630 12.87 7.52 -21.50
C ASN A 630 13.27 7.66 -22.99
N LYS A 631 13.53 8.88 -23.47
CA LYS A 631 13.83 9.18 -24.88
C LYS A 631 15.29 9.60 -25.05
N PRO A 632 16.21 8.72 -25.50
CA PRO A 632 17.64 9.03 -25.58
C PRO A 632 17.97 10.23 -26.47
N GLU A 633 17.10 10.56 -27.44
CA GLU A 633 17.21 11.72 -28.30
C GLU A 633 16.95 13.06 -27.60
N ASN A 634 16.28 13.05 -26.44
CA ASN A 634 16.09 14.23 -25.61
C ASN A 634 17.32 14.43 -24.73
N PRO A 635 17.94 15.62 -24.66
CA PRO A 635 19.07 15.86 -23.75
C PRO A 635 18.76 15.48 -22.30
N PHE A 636 17.50 15.63 -21.87
CA PHE A 636 16.99 15.22 -20.57
C PHE A 636 16.34 13.83 -20.68
N HIS A 637 17.16 12.78 -20.68
CA HIS A 637 16.71 11.40 -20.51
C HIS A 637 17.36 10.75 -19.29
N ASP A 638 16.75 9.71 -18.73
CA ASP A 638 17.31 8.89 -17.66
C ASP A 638 18.75 8.53 -18.05
N TRP A 639 19.70 8.74 -17.13
CA TRP A 639 21.16 8.56 -17.30
C TRP A 639 21.94 9.66 -17.99
N SER A 640 21.28 10.66 -18.56
CA SER A 640 21.97 11.82 -19.12
C SER A 640 22.58 12.71 -18.01
N PRO A 641 23.69 13.41 -18.28
CA PRO A 641 24.18 14.46 -17.39
C PRO A 641 23.15 15.56 -17.14
N ALA A 642 22.32 15.91 -18.13
CA ALA A 642 21.32 16.96 -18.00
C ALA A 642 20.20 16.60 -17.00
N VAL A 643 19.70 15.36 -17.03
CA VAL A 643 18.68 14.93 -16.04
C VAL A 643 19.28 14.81 -14.64
N SER A 644 20.55 14.43 -14.53
CA SER A 644 21.25 14.39 -13.24
C SER A 644 21.29 15.78 -12.60
N ASP A 645 21.61 16.81 -13.38
CA ASP A 645 21.59 18.21 -12.95
C ASP A 645 20.18 18.69 -12.59
N TRP A 646 19.18 18.27 -13.37
CA TRP A 646 17.78 18.57 -13.08
C TRP A 646 17.34 17.97 -11.74
N ASP A 647 17.67 16.70 -11.47
CA ASP A 647 17.30 16.02 -10.22
C ASP A 647 18.04 16.61 -9.00
N VAL A 648 19.30 17.06 -9.16
CA VAL A 648 20.03 17.84 -8.15
C VAL A 648 19.31 19.15 -7.86
N PHE A 649 19.02 19.96 -8.88
CA PHE A 649 18.33 21.24 -8.72
C PHE A 649 16.96 21.07 -8.04
N ARG A 650 16.17 20.07 -8.44
CA ARG A 650 14.86 19.82 -7.83
C ARG A 650 15.00 19.49 -6.34
N THR A 651 16.02 18.72 -5.97
CA THR A 651 16.30 18.40 -4.57
C THR A 651 16.68 19.67 -3.80
N GLU A 652 17.56 20.53 -4.35
CA GLU A 652 17.93 21.82 -3.76
C GLU A 652 16.71 22.74 -3.58
N LEU A 653 15.85 22.84 -4.59
CA LEU A 653 14.62 23.63 -4.54
C LEU A 653 13.69 23.16 -3.42
N ARG A 654 13.53 21.85 -3.24
CA ARG A 654 12.73 21.30 -2.13
C ARG A 654 13.36 21.68 -0.78
N MET A 655 14.67 21.53 -0.62
CA MET A 655 15.37 21.90 0.62
C MET A 655 15.23 23.40 0.93
N ASP A 656 15.33 24.28 -0.07
CA ASP A 656 15.13 25.73 0.10
C ASP A 656 13.72 26.05 0.61
N THR A 657 12.71 25.40 0.04
CA THR A 657 11.30 25.57 0.43
C THR A 657 11.07 25.10 1.86
N TYR A 658 11.61 23.94 2.23
CA TYR A 658 11.43 23.37 3.58
C TYR A 658 12.22 24.14 4.64
N GLN A 659 13.41 24.63 4.31
CA GLN A 659 14.18 25.49 5.20
C GLN A 659 13.37 26.75 5.56
N LYS A 660 12.81 27.44 4.56
CA LYS A 660 11.95 28.61 4.78
C LYS A 660 10.69 28.28 5.58
N ALA A 661 10.03 27.16 5.28
CA ALA A 661 8.84 26.74 6.02
C ALA A 661 9.19 26.45 7.50
N ASN A 662 10.28 25.72 7.76
CA ASN A 662 10.79 25.42 9.10
C ASN A 662 11.11 26.70 9.88
N GLU A 663 11.74 27.70 9.25
CA GLU A 663 12.00 29.01 9.87
C GLU A 663 10.72 29.73 10.32
N ILE A 664 9.64 29.64 9.54
CA ILE A 664 8.34 30.24 9.89
C ILE A 664 7.65 29.43 10.99
N ILE A 665 7.60 28.09 10.85
CA ILE A 665 6.99 27.16 11.81
C ILE A 665 7.57 27.34 13.21
N ARG A 666 8.90 27.40 13.33
CA ARG A 666 9.63 27.50 14.61
C ARG A 666 9.31 28.78 15.40
N ARG A 667 8.72 29.79 14.76
CA ARG A 667 8.24 31.00 15.45
C ARG A 667 7.04 30.73 16.37
N THR A 668 6.26 29.68 16.07
CA THR A 668 5.05 29.32 16.84
C THR A 668 5.17 27.94 17.51
N ILE A 669 5.95 27.02 16.92
CA ILE A 669 6.11 25.65 17.39
C ILE A 669 7.59 25.43 17.75
N PRO A 670 7.99 25.62 19.02
CA PRO A 670 9.37 25.38 19.43
C PRO A 670 9.80 23.94 19.13
N GLY A 671 10.92 23.78 18.42
CA GLY A 671 11.41 22.47 17.97
C GLY A 671 10.68 21.88 16.77
N GLY A 672 9.70 22.59 16.20
CA GLY A 672 8.97 22.17 15.00
C GLY A 672 9.87 22.06 13.77
N GLU A 673 9.76 20.95 13.06
CA GLU A 673 10.39 20.76 11.76
C GLU A 673 9.61 19.78 10.89
N LEU A 674 9.66 20.02 9.57
CA LEU A 674 9.01 19.17 8.60
C LEU A 674 9.65 17.77 8.57
N ALA A 675 8.80 16.76 8.69
CA ALA A 675 9.12 15.36 8.48
C ALA A 675 8.55 14.95 7.11
N LEU A 676 9.42 14.70 6.15
CA LEU A 676 8.99 14.38 4.79
C LEU A 676 8.45 12.95 4.73
N ARG A 677 7.24 12.80 4.20
CA ARG A 677 6.71 11.53 3.75
C ARG A 677 6.52 11.52 2.24
N THR A 678 6.97 10.45 1.60
CA THR A 678 6.85 10.24 0.15
C THR A 678 6.14 8.94 -0.18
N GLU A 679 5.87 8.77 -1.46
CA GLU A 679 5.51 7.53 -2.12
C GLU A 679 6.51 7.29 -3.25
N GLY A 680 6.72 6.05 -3.67
CA GLY A 680 7.68 5.68 -4.71
C GLY A 680 8.88 4.88 -4.22
N ALA A 681 8.74 4.16 -3.11
CA ALA A 681 9.72 3.21 -2.57
C ALA A 681 11.10 3.80 -2.28
N ASN A 682 11.13 5.04 -1.81
CA ASN A 682 12.34 5.81 -1.72
C ASN A 682 13.06 5.63 -0.36
N LEU A 683 14.40 5.76 -0.36
CA LEU A 683 15.28 5.69 0.82
C LEU A 683 16.33 6.80 0.73
N VAL A 684 16.61 7.47 1.84
CA VAL A 684 17.60 8.56 1.90
C VAL A 684 18.97 8.01 2.27
N VAL A 685 19.55 7.21 1.37
CA VAL A 685 20.88 6.59 1.50
C VAL A 685 21.62 6.69 0.16
N PRO A 686 22.95 6.53 0.07
CA PRO A 686 23.69 6.70 -1.19
C PRO A 686 23.11 5.91 -2.38
N GLY A 687 22.69 4.65 -2.13
CA GLY A 687 22.30 3.70 -3.18
C GLY A 687 23.47 3.33 -4.12
N ASP A 688 23.21 2.49 -5.11
CA ASP A 688 24.19 2.15 -6.15
C ASP A 688 23.50 1.81 -7.48
N GLY A 689 23.55 2.75 -8.44
CA GLY A 689 22.97 2.56 -9.77
C GLY A 689 23.65 1.46 -10.61
N THR A 690 24.84 1.00 -10.22
CA THR A 690 25.56 -0.07 -10.92
C THR A 690 25.45 -1.44 -10.23
N SER A 691 24.82 -1.50 -9.06
CA SER A 691 24.66 -2.72 -8.27
C SER A 691 23.94 -3.83 -9.04
N ASP A 692 24.41 -5.06 -8.87
CA ASP A 692 23.73 -6.28 -9.31
C ASP A 692 22.50 -6.60 -8.44
N ASN A 693 22.47 -6.08 -7.21
CA ASN A 693 21.30 -6.08 -6.37
C ASN A 693 20.34 -4.97 -6.82
N MET A 694 19.18 -5.39 -7.31
CA MET A 694 18.14 -4.51 -7.86
C MET A 694 17.54 -3.54 -6.83
N HIS A 695 17.53 -3.89 -5.55
CA HIS A 695 17.03 -3.01 -4.48
C HIS A 695 17.93 -1.77 -4.34
N TRP A 696 19.25 -1.93 -4.27
CA TRP A 696 20.19 -0.80 -4.17
C TRP A 696 20.23 0.06 -5.43
N ARG A 697 20.04 -0.59 -6.58
CA ARG A 697 19.85 0.06 -7.86
C ARG A 697 18.57 0.90 -7.86
N HIS A 698 17.46 0.35 -7.38
CA HIS A 698 16.20 1.07 -7.24
C HIS A 698 16.32 2.31 -6.34
N VAL A 699 16.93 2.15 -5.16
CA VAL A 699 17.17 3.25 -4.20
C VAL A 699 17.87 4.45 -4.85
N TYR A 700 18.89 4.20 -5.68
CA TYR A 700 19.61 5.27 -6.36
C TYR A 700 18.71 6.07 -7.32
N TYR A 701 17.76 5.42 -7.99
CA TYR A 701 16.88 6.08 -8.96
C TYR A 701 15.62 6.68 -8.35
N SER A 702 15.00 5.99 -7.38
CA SER A 702 13.81 6.48 -6.69
C SER A 702 14.09 7.88 -6.14
N GLN A 703 15.26 8.06 -5.53
CA GLN A 703 15.74 9.35 -5.03
C GLN A 703 15.80 10.42 -6.11
N ARG A 704 16.33 10.11 -7.29
CA ARG A 704 16.46 11.07 -8.40
C ARG A 704 15.10 11.51 -8.92
N ARG A 705 14.21 10.54 -9.19
CA ARG A 705 12.87 10.84 -9.68
C ARG A 705 12.06 11.64 -8.67
N ASP A 706 12.20 11.29 -7.41
CA ASP A 706 11.49 11.90 -6.30
C ASP A 706 12.19 13.14 -5.73
N ALA A 707 13.24 13.69 -6.38
CA ALA A 707 13.94 14.89 -5.93
C ALA A 707 14.48 14.81 -4.48
N MET A 708 15.11 13.69 -4.17
CA MET A 708 15.73 13.31 -2.89
C MET A 708 17.16 12.82 -3.08
N VAL A 709 17.94 13.44 -3.96
CA VAL A 709 19.35 13.04 -4.19
C VAL A 709 20.13 13.08 -2.86
N PHE A 710 20.60 11.92 -2.39
CA PHE A 710 21.25 11.74 -1.08
C PHE A 710 22.29 12.80 -0.74
N ASP A 711 23.25 13.04 -1.63
CA ASP A 711 24.35 13.98 -1.38
C ASP A 711 23.85 15.40 -1.13
N VAL A 712 22.82 15.82 -1.86
CA VAL A 712 22.18 17.13 -1.68
C VAL A 712 21.46 17.18 -0.33
N VAL A 713 20.66 16.16 0.00
CA VAL A 713 19.92 16.10 1.28
C VAL A 713 20.90 16.17 2.46
N LYS A 714 21.96 15.36 2.42
CA LYS A 714 23.01 15.32 3.44
C LYS A 714 23.78 16.64 3.54
N GLN A 715 24.12 17.27 2.41
CA GLN A 715 24.85 18.55 2.40
C GLN A 715 23.99 19.70 2.93
N ARG A 716 22.70 19.71 2.60
CA ARG A 716 21.78 20.81 2.94
C ARG A 716 21.31 20.75 4.39
N ASP A 717 21.26 19.57 5.01
CA ASP A 717 20.94 19.39 6.45
C ASP A 717 19.62 20.06 6.87
N VAL A 718 18.57 19.85 6.06
CA VAL A 718 17.23 20.45 6.26
C VAL A 718 16.19 19.43 6.72
N ILE A 719 16.31 18.17 6.31
CA ILE A 719 15.37 17.09 6.63
C ILE A 719 16.04 16.13 7.60
N HIS A 720 15.47 16.00 8.81
CA HIS A 720 15.97 15.11 9.86
C HIS A 720 15.03 13.93 10.15
N PHE A 721 13.86 13.89 9.51
CA PHE A 721 12.88 12.82 9.63
C PHE A 721 12.36 12.46 8.24
N TYR A 722 12.31 11.17 7.94
CA TYR A 722 11.85 10.69 6.64
C TYR A 722 10.97 9.45 6.77
N SER A 723 9.96 9.38 5.92
CA SER A 723 8.99 8.29 5.85
C SER A 723 8.68 7.98 4.37
N ASP A 724 8.45 6.70 4.08
CA ASP A 724 7.76 6.24 2.88
C ASP A 724 6.78 5.13 3.31
N TYR A 725 5.73 4.89 2.52
CA TYR A 725 4.75 3.82 2.78
C TYR A 725 4.57 2.83 1.64
N THR A 726 5.16 3.09 0.49
CA THR A 726 5.14 2.23 -0.70
C THR A 726 6.53 1.62 -0.91
N THR A 727 7.08 0.97 0.10
CA THR A 727 8.47 0.45 0.09
C THR A 727 8.59 -0.89 -0.64
N LEU A 728 9.75 -1.16 -1.24
CA LEU A 728 10.10 -2.49 -1.76
C LEU A 728 10.29 -3.52 -0.62
N PRO A 729 10.14 -4.83 -0.89
CA PRO A 729 10.40 -5.89 0.09
C PRO A 729 11.90 -6.17 0.28
N TYR A 730 12.62 -5.19 0.86
CA TYR A 730 13.99 -5.39 1.31
C TYR A 730 14.13 -6.57 2.30
N THR A 731 15.24 -7.30 2.18
CA THR A 731 15.63 -8.31 3.17
C THR A 731 15.96 -7.64 4.51
N GLU A 732 15.95 -8.39 5.63
CA GLU A 732 16.31 -7.82 6.95
C GLU A 732 17.71 -7.15 6.92
N GLN A 733 18.66 -7.74 6.20
CA GLN A 733 20.03 -7.22 6.12
C GLN A 733 20.10 -5.92 5.34
N GLU A 734 19.44 -5.84 4.18
CA GLU A 734 19.34 -4.61 3.40
C GLU A 734 18.63 -3.51 4.18
N TRP A 735 17.50 -3.84 4.82
CA TRP A 735 16.75 -2.88 5.62
C TRP A 735 17.60 -2.35 6.78
N ARG A 736 18.26 -3.24 7.54
CA ARG A 736 19.16 -2.85 8.63
C ARG A 736 20.31 -1.96 8.15
N GLN A 737 20.92 -2.29 7.00
CA GLN A 737 21.96 -1.46 6.40
C GLN A 737 21.40 -0.06 6.07
N ALA A 738 20.26 0.01 5.39
CA ALA A 738 19.65 1.27 5.01
C ALA A 738 19.31 2.14 6.23
N MET A 739 18.68 1.57 7.26
CA MET A 739 18.33 2.31 8.49
C MET A 739 19.58 2.89 9.16
N ARG A 740 20.66 2.10 9.25
CA ARG A 740 21.94 2.56 9.80
C ARG A 740 22.54 3.71 8.99
N GLU A 741 22.53 3.60 7.67
CA GLU A 741 23.07 4.63 6.77
C GLU A 741 22.27 5.93 6.85
N MET A 742 20.93 5.85 6.92
CA MET A 742 20.06 7.02 7.12
C MET A 742 20.37 7.72 8.45
N VAL A 743 20.41 6.97 9.55
CA VAL A 743 20.70 7.54 10.88
C VAL A 743 22.11 8.13 10.93
N ALA A 744 23.10 7.48 10.33
CA ALA A 744 24.45 8.01 10.21
C ALA A 744 24.52 9.29 9.35
N ALA A 745 23.57 9.50 8.44
CA ALA A 745 23.40 10.72 7.67
C ALA A 745 22.59 11.81 8.38
N GLY A 746 22.14 11.58 9.62
CA GLY A 746 21.34 12.53 10.40
C GLY A 746 19.84 12.48 10.11
N VAL A 747 19.36 11.48 9.35
CA VAL A 747 17.95 11.31 8.99
C VAL A 747 17.35 10.17 9.81
N ILE A 748 16.39 10.46 10.66
CA ILE A 748 15.67 9.47 11.46
C ILE A 748 14.59 8.81 10.60
N PRO A 749 14.62 7.47 10.42
CA PRO A 749 13.62 6.76 9.65
C PRO A 749 12.33 6.55 10.46
N VAL A 750 11.19 6.86 9.84
CA VAL A 750 9.83 6.76 10.40
C VAL A 750 8.89 6.11 9.37
N PHE A 751 9.31 4.98 8.80
CA PHE A 751 8.56 4.31 7.73
C PHE A 751 7.23 3.73 8.23
N VAL A 752 6.21 3.79 7.36
CA VAL A 752 4.88 3.22 7.60
C VAL A 752 4.49 2.31 6.43
N PRO A 753 5.25 1.23 6.18
CA PRO A 753 5.12 0.42 4.97
C PRO A 753 3.84 -0.44 4.94
N GLN A 754 3.48 -0.84 3.72
CA GLN A 754 2.46 -1.83 3.37
C GLN A 754 3.06 -3.25 3.44
N PHE A 755 2.89 -3.99 4.53
CA PHE A 755 3.51 -5.33 4.67
C PHE A 755 2.71 -6.46 4.00
N ASP A 756 1.40 -6.28 3.83
CA ASP A 756 0.47 -7.30 3.39
C ASP A 756 0.57 -7.62 1.90
N HIS A 757 0.96 -6.66 1.07
CA HIS A 757 1.16 -6.85 -0.37
C HIS A 757 2.35 -6.03 -0.88
N MET A 758 3.53 -6.23 -0.29
CA MET A 758 4.74 -5.57 -0.77
C MET A 758 4.99 -5.93 -2.23
N ARG A 759 5.40 -4.92 -3.01
CA ARG A 759 5.50 -5.00 -4.46
C ARG A 759 6.97 -4.96 -4.86
N ASP A 760 7.50 -6.11 -5.24
CA ASP A 760 8.86 -6.20 -5.80
C ASP A 760 8.84 -6.07 -7.33
N ILE A 761 10.02 -5.88 -7.93
CA ILE A 761 10.26 -5.80 -9.37
C ILE A 761 11.21 -6.92 -9.77
N LEU A 762 10.67 -8.05 -10.24
CA LEU A 762 11.46 -9.17 -10.74
C LEU A 762 11.95 -8.92 -12.18
N LEU A 763 13.25 -8.70 -12.32
CA LEU A 763 13.89 -8.60 -13.64
C LEU A 763 13.93 -9.96 -14.35
N ASN A 764 13.45 -10.02 -15.58
CA ASN A 764 13.40 -11.25 -16.38
C ASN A 764 13.29 -10.93 -17.89
N PRO A 765 13.57 -11.89 -18.79
CA PRO A 765 13.53 -11.64 -20.23
C PRO A 765 12.13 -11.72 -20.89
N TYR A 766 11.09 -12.13 -20.16
CA TYR A 766 9.82 -12.60 -20.76
C TYR A 766 8.61 -11.71 -20.45
N TYR A 767 8.38 -11.42 -19.18
CA TYR A 767 7.17 -10.80 -18.61
C TYR A 767 7.49 -9.45 -18.00
N GLY A 768 6.53 -8.53 -17.97
CA GLY A 768 6.75 -7.18 -17.44
C GLY A 768 6.86 -6.09 -18.50
N ARG A 769 7.14 -4.87 -18.02
CA ARG A 769 7.45 -3.68 -18.84
C ARG A 769 8.94 -3.59 -19.13
N GLN A 770 9.34 -2.80 -20.13
CA GLN A 770 10.76 -2.62 -20.45
C GLN A 770 11.45 -1.83 -19.33
N TYR A 771 12.48 -2.41 -18.73
CA TYR A 771 13.19 -1.83 -17.60
C TYR A 771 14.63 -1.42 -17.90
N GLN A 772 15.11 -1.75 -19.10
CA GLN A 772 16.49 -1.47 -19.50
C GLN A 772 16.88 -0.01 -19.26
N MET A 773 16.05 0.94 -19.71
CA MET A 773 16.38 2.35 -19.55
C MET A 773 16.15 2.85 -18.13
N HIS A 774 15.06 2.46 -17.47
CA HIS A 774 14.81 2.90 -16.10
C HIS A 774 15.90 2.46 -15.13
N TYR A 775 16.44 1.26 -15.32
CA TYR A 775 17.48 0.70 -14.47
C TYR A 775 18.88 0.81 -15.07
N GLY A 776 19.06 1.36 -16.27
CA GLY A 776 20.35 1.49 -16.96
C GLY A 776 21.07 0.15 -17.07
N LEU A 777 20.35 -0.84 -17.60
CA LEU A 777 20.86 -2.20 -17.75
C LEU A 777 21.59 -2.33 -19.10
N ASP A 778 22.73 -3.02 -19.09
CA ASP A 778 23.52 -3.28 -20.30
C ASP A 778 22.75 -4.12 -21.32
N GLN A 779 21.87 -5.00 -20.83
CA GLN A 779 21.06 -5.90 -21.65
C GLN A 779 19.57 -5.56 -21.53
N PRO A 780 18.78 -5.74 -22.60
CA PRO A 780 17.33 -5.63 -22.54
C PRO A 780 16.77 -6.58 -21.48
N SER A 781 16.03 -6.03 -20.52
CA SER A 781 15.34 -6.77 -19.46
C SER A 781 13.98 -6.15 -19.20
N LYS A 782 13.05 -6.99 -18.74
CA LYS A 782 11.72 -6.57 -18.30
C LYS A 782 11.61 -6.65 -16.79
N GLY A 783 10.94 -5.68 -16.19
CA GLY A 783 10.56 -5.71 -14.77
C GLY A 783 9.12 -6.19 -14.64
N MET A 784 8.92 -7.28 -13.91
CA MET A 784 7.61 -7.81 -13.60
C MET A 784 7.29 -7.53 -12.13
N MET A 785 6.17 -6.88 -11.85
CA MET A 785 5.74 -6.68 -10.47
C MET A 785 5.36 -8.02 -9.82
N VAL A 786 5.84 -8.24 -8.60
CA VAL A 786 5.53 -9.42 -7.78
C VAL A 786 4.96 -8.94 -6.45
N HIS A 787 3.81 -9.47 -6.05
CA HIS A 787 3.25 -9.25 -4.73
C HIS A 787 3.74 -10.34 -3.79
N CYS A 788 4.15 -9.96 -2.58
CA CYS A 788 4.59 -10.91 -1.57
C CYS A 788 4.27 -10.40 -0.16
N LEU A 789 4.08 -11.35 0.75
CA LEU A 789 3.99 -11.11 2.18
C LEU A 789 5.40 -11.09 2.78
N MET A 790 5.71 -10.03 3.52
CA MET A 790 6.97 -9.91 4.27
C MET A 790 6.73 -9.98 5.76
N ALA A 791 7.63 -10.64 6.50
CA ALA A 791 7.61 -10.61 7.96
C ALA A 791 7.89 -9.19 8.47
N ALA A 792 6.95 -8.62 9.22
CA ALA A 792 7.04 -7.24 9.71
C ALA A 792 7.93 -7.13 10.96
N TYR A 793 8.00 -8.17 11.79
CA TYR A 793 8.76 -8.13 13.04
C TYR A 793 10.27 -7.89 12.84
N PRO A 794 10.99 -8.61 11.95
CA PRO A 794 12.42 -8.36 11.73
C PRO A 794 12.69 -6.93 11.26
N TRP A 795 11.79 -6.37 10.43
CA TRP A 795 11.84 -5.00 9.95
C TRP A 795 11.66 -3.98 11.07
N TRP A 796 10.63 -4.15 11.91
CA TRP A 796 10.40 -3.25 13.04
C TRP A 796 11.53 -3.29 14.05
N LYS A 797 12.04 -4.50 14.34
CA LYS A 797 13.20 -4.71 15.20
C LYS A 797 14.43 -3.97 14.64
N ALA A 798 14.78 -4.20 13.38
CA ALA A 798 15.92 -3.54 12.74
C ALA A 798 15.76 -2.01 12.73
N THR A 799 14.56 -1.51 12.45
CA THR A 799 14.28 -0.07 12.45
C THR A 799 14.54 0.55 13.82
N TYR A 800 14.02 -0.06 14.89
CA TYR A 800 14.25 0.42 16.26
C TYR A 800 15.73 0.35 16.66
N GLU A 801 16.37 -0.81 16.44
CA GLU A 801 17.75 -1.07 16.85
C GLU A 801 18.74 -0.11 16.19
N GLU A 802 18.50 0.27 14.92
CA GLU A 802 19.38 1.19 14.18
C GLU A 802 19.03 2.67 14.41
N GLY A 803 17.98 3.00 15.19
CA GLY A 803 17.71 4.38 15.65
C GLY A 803 16.46 5.06 15.07
N GLY A 804 15.61 4.32 14.36
CA GLY A 804 14.34 4.81 13.83
C GLY A 804 13.13 4.53 14.71
N ALA A 805 11.96 4.92 14.20
CA ALA A 805 10.66 4.53 14.74
C ALA A 805 10.04 3.45 13.83
N PRO A 806 9.82 2.21 14.31
CA PRO A 806 9.03 1.24 13.57
C PRO A 806 7.62 1.76 13.32
N GLY A 807 7.02 1.34 12.21
CA GLY A 807 5.66 1.72 11.90
C GLY A 807 5.02 0.85 10.82
N MET A 808 3.78 1.17 10.52
CA MET A 808 3.00 0.53 9.45
C MET A 808 1.84 1.40 9.01
N ILE A 809 1.37 1.20 7.78
CA ILE A 809 0.06 1.71 7.37
C ILE A 809 -1.03 0.79 7.93
N TRP A 810 -2.01 1.37 8.63
CA TRP A 810 -3.05 0.58 9.29
C TRP A 810 -4.26 0.34 8.39
N SER A 811 -4.58 1.30 7.54
CA SER A 811 -5.88 1.31 6.86
C SER A 811 -5.95 2.17 5.58
N ASP A 812 -5.19 1.81 4.56
CA ASP A 812 -5.36 2.25 3.18
C ASP A 812 -5.76 1.09 2.25
N TYR A 813 -7.05 0.75 2.29
CA TYR A 813 -7.60 -0.37 1.54
C TYR A 813 -7.51 -0.23 0.01
N LEU A 814 -7.40 1.00 -0.50
CA LEU A 814 -7.26 1.26 -1.94
C LEU A 814 -5.87 0.89 -2.44
N CYS A 815 -4.85 1.13 -1.60
CA CYS A 815 -3.45 1.00 -1.97
C CYS A 815 -2.83 -0.32 -1.47
N ASP A 816 -3.63 -1.27 -1.02
CA ASP A 816 -3.17 -2.54 -0.44
C ASP A 816 -2.25 -2.34 0.78
N GLY A 817 -2.68 -1.47 1.70
CA GLY A 817 -1.98 -1.22 2.95
C GLY A 817 -2.88 -1.34 4.16
N PHE A 818 -2.87 -2.47 4.86
CA PHE A 818 -3.73 -2.64 6.04
C PHE A 818 -3.18 -3.64 7.05
N ALA A 819 -3.60 -3.47 8.32
CA ALA A 819 -3.23 -4.39 9.39
C ALA A 819 -4.02 -5.71 9.29
N THR A 820 -3.36 -6.77 8.86
CA THR A 820 -3.88 -8.14 8.82
C THR A 820 -3.76 -8.86 10.15
N GLU A 821 -4.42 -10.01 10.30
CA GLU A 821 -4.25 -10.87 11.48
C GLU A 821 -2.77 -11.23 11.73
N THR A 822 -2.02 -11.56 10.67
CA THR A 822 -0.57 -11.87 10.75
C THR A 822 0.21 -10.69 11.31
N THR A 823 0.03 -9.51 10.72
CA THR A 823 0.72 -8.28 11.17
C THR A 823 0.40 -7.94 12.62
N LYS A 824 -0.86 -8.14 13.05
CA LYS A 824 -1.27 -7.92 14.46
C LYS A 824 -0.62 -8.90 15.43
N ARG A 825 -0.42 -10.17 15.03
CA ARG A 825 0.32 -11.16 15.85
C ARG A 825 1.78 -10.76 16.01
N GLU A 826 2.42 -10.30 14.95
CA GLU A 826 3.80 -9.79 15.00
C GLU A 826 3.92 -8.56 15.89
N LEU A 827 2.99 -7.62 15.80
CA LEU A 827 3.03 -6.38 16.58
C LEU A 827 2.88 -6.68 18.07
N LYS A 828 1.96 -7.58 18.42
CA LYS A 828 1.81 -8.07 19.80
C LYS A 828 3.11 -8.67 20.34
N LEU A 829 3.84 -9.42 19.52
CA LEU A 829 5.13 -9.99 19.88
C LEU A 829 6.18 -8.90 20.10
N LEU A 830 6.31 -7.95 19.16
CA LEU A 830 7.23 -6.81 19.30
C LEU A 830 6.98 -6.03 20.58
N THR A 831 5.72 -5.71 20.87
CA THR A 831 5.31 -4.97 22.08
C THR A 831 5.69 -5.71 23.36
N ALA A 832 5.55 -7.04 23.39
CA ALA A 832 6.00 -7.85 24.53
C ALA A 832 7.52 -7.75 24.73
N HIS A 833 8.31 -7.78 23.64
CA HIS A 833 9.76 -7.65 23.71
C HIS A 833 10.21 -6.22 24.07
N PHE A 834 9.54 -5.16 23.59
CA PHE A 834 9.79 -3.80 24.05
C PHE A 834 9.51 -3.62 25.54
N ALA A 835 8.47 -4.29 26.06
CA ALA A 835 8.16 -4.25 27.49
C ALA A 835 9.23 -4.96 28.33
N ALA A 836 9.75 -6.09 27.84
CA ALA A 836 10.76 -6.91 28.50
C ALA A 836 12.21 -6.42 28.34
N MET A 837 12.45 -5.51 27.39
CA MET A 837 13.78 -4.97 27.09
C MET A 837 14.42 -4.30 28.33
N GLU A 838 15.61 -4.78 28.70
CA GLU A 838 16.44 -4.23 29.78
C GLU A 838 17.23 -3.01 29.27
N LYS A 839 17.32 -1.97 30.11
CA LYS A 839 18.04 -0.72 29.81
C LYS A 839 19.50 -0.78 30.20
#